data_AF-A0AAE8M1G2-F1
#
_entry.id   AF-A0AAE8M1G2-F1
#
_cell.length_a   1.000
_cell.length_b   1.000
_cell.length_c   1.000
_cell.angle_alpha   90.00
_cell.angle_beta   90.00
_cell.angle_gamma   90.00
#
_symmetry.space_group_name_H-M   'P 1'
#
loop_
_entity.id
_entity.type
_entity.pdbx_description
1 polymer ?
#
loop_
_entity_poly.entity_id
_entity_poly.type
_entity_poly.pdbx_seq_one_letter_code
_entity_poly.pdbx_strand_id
1 'polypeptide(L)'
;MKALVAALRNSEQSELEPSSPQDLVSKFWSDYLSKAPGKVIRVLPPSLYGSLRDSELPSPSLKALSYEEAAQQCRSDVRAIVKDCERTNNKFSDPEFDIEKDFFNCDYNCLFGIAKACDDDDQYTKPGSVRRIPWIFEKPEFVTDNFVPDIKQGTSRNCWWLAALTSVALRKQLMEKICVARDEECGVYGFVFYRDGGWIPTVVDDNLYLINEDFDQDLCDSTGKRARLYRKQKQTGSEALFFSKCGIANETWLPLLEKAFAKVHGDYEALDYGWAGTAVEDLTGGVTTVIQGNRVLSKERLWHELVSSKEANLLFSLSTGNRGGKYRNGLILRHDYSIIDAIQVEDEHGNIVSLVKIRNPWGERSPSGYGDWGGAWSDGSEEWTPSIMKKLRYKFKDDGIFWMSFQDMLENFDWIYRTRLFDEHWITTQRWISTSVPWLGGQSKETFVINVQHKGSVVIVLSQLDDRYFQDLKGQYEFILHFTLRSLGNNTTICQVQPIHQLDRRSVNCEVTLEPGVYEVIPKIIAERDEQCMPVEEMVRIAARTNPDKLRQVGKQYDLTHAKAGAIEVQKACHGVESLRSGLSAPSEIRGRSVADASGSGLETESDTDSDSEAERYNGSSEKQQWNAVCIIGLRILSQGAGISITNSGDL
;
A
#
# COMPACT_ATOMS: atom_id res chain seq x y z
N MET A 1 60.70 -41.71 -20.33
CA MET A 1 59.39 -42.19 -20.84
C MET A 1 58.50 -42.84 -19.78
N LYS A 2 58.96 -43.75 -18.91
CA LYS A 2 58.09 -44.36 -17.88
C LYS A 2 57.58 -43.41 -16.77
N ALA A 3 58.28 -42.31 -16.49
CA ALA A 3 57.81 -41.28 -15.55
C ALA A 3 56.80 -40.29 -16.16
N LEU A 4 56.85 -40.08 -17.49
CA LEU A 4 55.91 -39.19 -18.19
C LEU A 4 54.55 -39.86 -18.40
N VAL A 5 54.53 -41.18 -18.59
CA VAL A 5 53.30 -41.98 -18.71
C VAL A 5 52.58 -42.15 -17.35
N ALA A 6 53.31 -42.08 -16.23
CA ALA A 6 52.70 -42.07 -14.90
C ALA A 6 52.10 -40.71 -14.54
N ALA A 7 52.72 -39.61 -14.99
CA ALA A 7 52.18 -38.26 -14.80
C ALA A 7 50.94 -37.98 -15.67
N LEU A 8 50.87 -38.55 -16.88
CA LEU A 8 49.70 -38.46 -17.76
C LEU A 8 48.56 -39.41 -17.38
N ARG A 9 48.81 -40.45 -16.56
CA ARG A 9 47.75 -41.31 -15.99
C ARG A 9 47.09 -40.70 -14.76
N ASN A 10 47.76 -39.79 -14.06
CA ASN A 10 47.20 -39.09 -12.91
C ASN A 10 46.53 -37.75 -13.27
N SER A 11 46.58 -37.31 -14.52
CA SER A 11 45.91 -36.09 -14.99
C SER A 11 44.61 -36.34 -15.76
N GLU A 12 44.20 -37.59 -15.95
CA GLU A 12 42.98 -37.99 -16.67
C GLU A 12 42.09 -38.98 -15.88
N GLN A 13 42.24 -39.02 -14.55
CA GLN A 13 41.32 -39.72 -13.64
C GLN A 13 40.92 -38.81 -12.47
N SER A 14 40.14 -37.76 -12.76
CA SER A 14 38.98 -37.50 -11.89
C SER A 14 37.77 -38.09 -12.60
N GLU A 15 37.70 -39.43 -12.54
CA GLU A 15 36.51 -40.16 -12.91
C GLU A 15 35.33 -39.51 -12.17
N LEU A 16 34.42 -38.90 -12.93
CA LEU A 16 33.08 -38.59 -12.45
C LEU A 16 32.51 -39.93 -12.00
N GLU A 17 32.58 -40.22 -10.70
CA GLU A 17 31.84 -41.34 -10.13
C GLU A 17 30.39 -41.22 -10.64
N PRO A 18 29.77 -42.33 -11.08
CA PRO A 18 28.36 -42.31 -11.44
C PRO A 18 27.57 -41.98 -10.17
N SER A 19 27.32 -40.69 -9.95
CA SER A 19 26.49 -40.20 -8.86
C SER A 19 25.15 -40.90 -8.98
N SER A 20 24.73 -41.58 -7.92
CA SER A 20 23.42 -42.21 -7.93
C SER A 20 22.36 -41.13 -8.20
N PRO A 21 21.18 -41.48 -8.75
CA PRO A 21 20.09 -40.51 -8.90
C PRO A 21 19.79 -39.76 -7.59
N GLN A 22 19.96 -40.42 -6.43
CA GLN A 22 19.80 -39.79 -5.13
C GLN A 22 20.90 -38.77 -4.82
N ASP A 23 22.16 -39.04 -5.17
CA ASP A 23 23.26 -38.10 -4.96
C ASP A 23 23.10 -36.84 -5.83
N LEU A 24 22.61 -37.01 -7.06
CA LEU A 24 22.28 -35.88 -7.94
C LEU A 24 21.20 -34.98 -7.31
N VAL A 25 20.14 -35.58 -6.79
CA VAL A 25 19.05 -34.85 -6.12
C VAL A 25 19.53 -34.20 -4.82
N SER A 26 20.31 -34.90 -4.00
CA SER A 26 20.89 -34.35 -2.77
C SER A 26 21.83 -33.18 -3.05
N LYS A 27 22.65 -33.27 -4.11
CA LYS A 27 23.51 -32.18 -4.58
C LYS A 27 22.68 -30.98 -5.02
N PHE A 28 21.64 -31.20 -5.82
CA PHE A 28 20.71 -30.15 -6.22
C PHE A 28 20.14 -29.41 -5.00
N TRP A 29 19.61 -30.12 -4.00
CA TRP A 29 19.07 -29.46 -2.81
C TRP A 29 20.13 -28.71 -1.99
N SER A 30 21.35 -29.25 -1.91
CA SER A 30 22.45 -28.57 -1.21
C SER A 30 22.94 -27.30 -1.91
N ASP A 31 22.82 -27.26 -3.24
CA ASP A 31 23.17 -26.10 -4.07
C ASP A 31 22.02 -25.08 -4.09
N TYR A 32 20.77 -25.57 -4.11
CA TYR A 32 19.56 -24.76 -4.21
C TYR A 32 19.17 -24.10 -2.88
N LEU A 33 19.30 -24.77 -1.75
CA LEU A 33 18.93 -24.17 -0.45
C LEU A 33 20.07 -23.29 0.08
N SER A 34 19.79 -22.01 0.36
CA SER A 34 20.79 -21.13 0.98
C SER A 34 21.17 -21.63 2.37
N LYS A 35 22.48 -21.64 2.65
CA LYS A 35 23.03 -21.99 3.97
C LYS A 35 22.93 -20.83 4.98
N ALA A 36 22.82 -19.61 4.48
CA ALA A 36 22.73 -18.39 5.27
C ALA A 36 21.67 -17.48 4.62
N PRO A 37 20.38 -17.82 4.79
CA PRO A 37 19.33 -17.03 4.19
C PRO A 37 19.31 -15.62 4.79
N GLY A 38 19.25 -14.60 3.93
CA GLY A 38 19.31 -13.20 4.30
C GLY A 38 18.48 -12.33 3.36
N LYS A 39 17.76 -11.36 3.93
CA LYS A 39 17.07 -10.31 3.18
C LYS A 39 17.97 -9.08 3.07
N VAL A 40 17.87 -8.34 1.98
CA VAL A 40 18.38 -6.96 1.95
C VAL A 40 17.58 -6.16 2.97
N ILE A 41 18.19 -5.79 4.08
CA ILE A 41 17.53 -4.99 5.14
C ILE A 41 17.85 -3.50 5.03
N ARG A 42 18.76 -3.16 4.12
CA ARG A 42 19.19 -1.79 3.84
C ARG A 42 19.59 -1.65 2.38
N VAL A 43 19.03 -0.67 1.69
CA VAL A 43 19.35 -0.36 0.29
C VAL A 43 20.17 0.93 0.14
N LEU A 44 20.09 1.86 1.10
CA LEU A 44 20.86 3.11 1.05
C LEU A 44 22.14 3.02 1.92
N PRO A 45 23.29 3.54 1.43
CA PRO A 45 24.50 3.56 2.23
C PRO A 45 24.37 4.50 3.46
N PRO A 46 24.96 4.15 4.62
CA PRO A 46 24.87 4.95 5.85
C PRO A 46 25.29 6.41 5.71
N SER A 47 26.21 6.70 4.78
CA SER A 47 26.68 8.07 4.51
C SER A 47 25.58 9.01 4.04
N LEU A 48 24.52 8.49 3.38
CA LEU A 48 23.39 9.31 2.92
C LEU A 48 22.49 9.77 4.08
N TYR A 49 22.58 9.11 5.22
CA TYR A 49 21.85 9.48 6.43
C TYR A 49 22.61 10.48 7.31
N GLY A 50 23.86 10.82 6.98
CA GLY A 50 24.74 11.61 7.84
C GLY A 50 24.24 13.03 8.16
N SER A 51 23.33 13.58 7.36
CA SER A 51 22.70 14.89 7.56
C SER A 51 21.35 14.84 8.27
N LEU A 52 20.77 13.64 8.51
CA LEU A 52 19.45 13.50 9.12
C LEU A 52 19.52 13.55 10.64
N ARG A 53 18.39 13.89 11.27
CA ARG A 53 18.24 13.87 12.73
C ARG A 53 18.21 12.43 13.24
N ASP A 54 18.60 12.21 14.49
CA ASP A 54 18.59 10.86 15.09
C ASP A 54 17.18 10.22 15.09
N SER A 55 16.12 11.03 15.13
CA SER A 55 14.72 10.58 15.01
C SER A 55 14.32 10.09 13.61
N GLU A 56 15.11 10.42 12.60
CA GLU A 56 14.86 10.10 11.18
C GLU A 56 15.78 8.96 10.69
N LEU A 57 16.63 8.42 11.56
CA LEU A 57 17.52 7.32 11.25
C LEU A 57 16.79 5.97 11.39
N PRO A 58 17.02 5.01 10.47
CA PRO A 58 16.57 3.64 10.65
C PRO A 58 17.10 3.06 11.96
N SER A 59 16.22 2.78 12.92
CA SER A 59 16.60 2.21 14.22
C SER A 59 15.60 1.13 14.66
N PRO A 60 16.10 0.00 15.20
CA PRO A 60 15.25 -1.04 15.77
C PRO A 60 14.54 -0.62 17.05
N SER A 61 14.97 0.47 17.70
CA SER A 61 14.41 0.98 18.95
C SER A 61 13.40 2.12 18.77
N LEU A 62 13.12 2.52 17.53
CA LEU A 62 12.11 3.56 17.27
C LEU A 62 10.74 3.06 17.72
N LYS A 63 10.28 3.59 18.85
CA LYS A 63 8.93 3.36 19.36
C LYS A 63 7.92 3.82 18.31
N ALA A 64 7.02 2.93 17.91
CA ALA A 64 5.88 3.31 17.08
C ALA A 64 5.06 4.39 17.80
N LEU A 65 4.74 5.48 17.10
CA LEU A 65 3.99 6.59 17.67
C LEU A 65 2.56 6.15 18.01
N SER A 66 2.07 6.62 19.16
CA SER A 66 0.63 6.61 19.43
C SER A 66 -0.09 7.58 18.49
N TYR A 67 -1.41 7.44 18.41
CA TYR A 67 -2.24 8.36 17.62
C TYR A 67 -2.07 9.80 18.11
N GLU A 68 -2.08 10.02 19.43
CA GLU A 68 -1.96 11.35 20.05
C GLU A 68 -0.58 11.98 19.76
N GLU A 69 0.49 11.19 19.85
CA GLU A 69 1.85 11.62 19.52
C GLU A 69 1.94 12.05 18.04
N ALA A 70 1.44 11.23 17.11
CA ALA A 70 1.42 11.55 15.68
C ALA A 70 0.55 12.77 15.36
N ALA A 71 -0.67 12.86 15.91
CA ALA A 71 -1.55 13.99 15.71
C ALA A 71 -0.97 15.30 16.27
N GLN A 72 -0.27 15.23 17.40
CA GLN A 72 0.40 16.40 17.99
C GLN A 72 1.60 16.86 17.16
N GLN A 73 2.36 15.91 16.59
CA GLN A 73 3.44 16.21 15.66
C GLN A 73 2.89 16.90 14.42
N CYS A 74 1.86 16.33 13.78
CA CYS A 74 1.19 16.90 12.61
C CYS A 74 0.69 18.34 12.84
N ARG A 75 0.01 18.61 13.97
CA ARG A 75 -0.40 19.98 14.35
C ARG A 75 0.77 20.92 14.55
N SER A 76 1.91 20.42 15.00
CA SER A 76 3.10 21.24 15.23
C SER A 76 3.80 21.59 13.92
N ASP A 77 3.87 20.64 12.99
CA ASP A 77 4.44 20.82 11.66
C ASP A 77 3.61 21.82 10.85
N VAL A 78 2.29 21.68 10.82
CA VAL A 78 1.40 22.65 10.16
C VAL A 78 1.58 24.06 10.73
N ARG A 79 1.64 24.21 12.07
CA ARG A 79 1.88 25.53 12.69
C ARG A 79 3.24 26.12 12.36
N ALA A 80 4.28 25.29 12.20
CA ALA A 80 5.61 25.76 11.81
C ALA A 80 5.59 26.24 10.36
N ILE A 81 4.96 25.47 9.47
CA ILE A 81 4.79 25.81 8.05
C ILE A 81 4.01 27.11 7.88
N VAL A 82 2.90 27.30 8.60
CA VAL A 82 2.10 28.55 8.54
C VAL A 82 2.96 29.76 8.90
N LYS A 83 3.76 29.70 9.97
CA LYS A 83 4.68 30.79 10.35
C LYS A 83 5.70 31.10 9.26
N ASP A 84 6.22 30.07 8.59
CA ASP A 84 7.15 30.26 7.47
C ASP A 84 6.47 30.83 6.23
N CYS A 85 5.22 30.47 5.96
CA CYS A 85 4.41 31.04 4.89
C CYS A 85 4.16 32.53 5.14
N GLU A 86 3.73 32.90 6.35
CA GLU A 86 3.54 34.30 6.78
C GLU A 86 4.83 35.10 6.69
N ARG A 87 5.96 34.51 7.10
CA ARG A 87 7.29 35.17 7.07
C ARG A 87 7.80 35.40 5.65
N THR A 88 7.59 34.44 4.75
CA THR A 88 8.10 34.49 3.37
C THR A 88 7.12 35.09 2.38
N ASN A 89 5.86 35.26 2.79
CA ASN A 89 4.74 35.63 1.92
C ASN A 89 4.58 34.69 0.71
N ASN A 90 4.87 33.40 0.91
CA ASN A 90 4.71 32.35 -0.08
C ASN A 90 3.83 31.24 0.49
N LYS A 91 3.00 30.63 -0.36
CA LYS A 91 2.24 29.42 0.00
C LYS A 91 3.20 28.23 0.21
N PHE A 92 2.74 27.26 1.00
CA PHE A 92 3.48 26.02 1.23
C PHE A 92 3.60 25.21 -0.06
N SER A 93 4.79 24.66 -0.31
CA SER A 93 5.03 23.62 -1.30
C SER A 93 5.75 22.49 -0.59
N ASP A 94 5.26 21.27 -0.75
CA ASP A 94 5.73 20.10 -0.03
C ASP A 94 7.06 19.62 -0.63
N PRO A 95 8.21 19.82 0.04
CA PRO A 95 9.51 19.48 -0.55
C PRO A 95 9.72 17.97 -0.70
N GLU A 96 8.96 17.13 0.00
CA GLU A 96 9.07 15.66 -0.08
C GLU A 96 8.10 15.05 -1.10
N PHE A 97 7.13 15.82 -1.60
CA PHE A 97 6.10 15.36 -2.54
C PHE A 97 5.61 16.53 -3.44
N ASP A 98 6.56 17.24 -4.05
CA ASP A 98 6.33 18.43 -4.87
C ASP A 98 5.85 18.03 -6.28
N ILE A 99 4.55 17.79 -6.40
CA ILE A 99 3.95 17.34 -7.67
C ILE A 99 4.05 18.37 -8.80
N GLU A 100 4.16 19.66 -8.47
CA GLU A 100 4.24 20.75 -9.46
C GLU A 100 5.61 20.78 -10.12
N LYS A 101 6.66 20.71 -9.31
CA LYS A 101 8.03 20.60 -9.80
C LYS A 101 8.29 19.27 -10.52
N ASP A 102 7.81 18.16 -9.94
CA ASP A 102 7.94 16.81 -10.51
C ASP A 102 7.29 16.72 -11.91
N PHE A 103 6.10 17.31 -12.06
CA PHE A 103 5.42 17.39 -13.35
C PHE A 103 6.15 18.30 -14.35
N PHE A 104 6.61 19.48 -13.92
CA PHE A 104 7.31 20.44 -14.77
C PHE A 104 8.62 19.87 -15.34
N ASN A 105 9.34 19.09 -14.54
CA ASN A 105 10.58 18.44 -14.95
C ASN A 105 10.37 17.16 -15.78
N CYS A 106 9.13 16.68 -15.89
CA CYS A 106 8.80 15.37 -16.45
C CYS A 106 9.49 14.21 -15.70
N ASP A 107 9.70 14.35 -14.39
CA ASP A 107 10.32 13.33 -13.53
C ASP A 107 9.31 12.22 -13.16
N TYR A 108 8.04 12.60 -12.95
CA TYR A 108 6.90 11.73 -12.63
C TYR A 108 7.09 10.82 -11.39
N ASN A 109 7.98 11.18 -10.47
CA ASN A 109 8.27 10.43 -9.25
C ASN A 109 7.11 10.43 -8.26
N CYS A 110 6.21 11.42 -8.33
CA CYS A 110 5.00 11.42 -7.51
C CYS A 110 3.88 10.59 -8.13
N LEU A 111 3.95 10.27 -9.43
CA LEU A 111 2.96 9.46 -10.14
C LEU A 111 3.30 7.98 -10.14
N PHE A 112 4.57 7.63 -10.38
CA PHE A 112 4.99 6.26 -10.65
C PHE A 112 6.08 5.75 -9.71
N GLY A 113 6.20 4.41 -9.65
CA GLY A 113 7.31 3.72 -9.02
C GLY A 113 8.64 3.92 -9.75
N ILE A 114 9.71 3.37 -9.17
CA ILE A 114 11.09 3.39 -9.70
C ILE A 114 11.16 2.85 -11.13
N ALA A 115 10.53 1.70 -11.38
CA ALA A 115 10.67 0.97 -12.64
C ALA A 115 9.96 1.63 -13.82
N LYS A 116 8.93 2.44 -13.55
CA LYS A 116 8.06 3.02 -14.59
C LYS A 116 8.30 4.50 -14.82
N ALA A 117 8.86 5.20 -13.84
CA ALA A 117 9.34 6.56 -14.05
C ALA A 117 10.45 6.64 -15.12
N CYS A 118 11.07 5.51 -15.51
CA CYS A 118 12.10 5.47 -16.56
C CYS A 118 11.63 4.99 -17.95
N ASP A 119 10.34 4.62 -18.13
CA ASP A 119 9.82 4.10 -19.40
C ASP A 119 8.75 5.04 -20.02
N ASP A 120 8.90 5.35 -21.31
CA ASP A 120 7.92 6.10 -22.14
C ASP A 120 6.78 5.19 -22.66
N ASP A 121 6.25 4.29 -21.82
CA ASP A 121 5.18 3.39 -22.26
C ASP A 121 3.83 4.14 -22.34
N ASP A 122 3.28 4.26 -23.55
CA ASP A 122 2.02 4.94 -23.91
C ASP A 122 0.76 4.30 -23.27
N GLN A 123 0.90 3.24 -22.49
CA GLN A 123 -0.21 2.52 -21.87
C GLN A 123 -0.87 3.25 -20.68
N TYR A 124 -0.24 4.29 -20.14
CA TYR A 124 -0.75 5.03 -18.98
C TYR A 124 -1.23 6.43 -19.36
N THR A 125 -2.49 6.74 -19.02
CA THR A 125 -2.99 8.11 -19.09
C THR A 125 -2.22 8.96 -18.08
N LYS A 126 -1.52 10.00 -18.55
CA LYS A 126 -0.83 10.99 -17.72
C LYS A 126 -1.74 12.21 -17.46
N PRO A 127 -1.57 12.92 -16.34
CA PRO A 127 -2.27 14.18 -16.13
C PRO A 127 -1.80 15.25 -17.12
N GLY A 128 -2.66 16.20 -17.46
CA GLY A 128 -2.34 17.27 -18.41
C GLY A 128 -1.68 18.49 -17.76
N SER A 129 -2.00 18.80 -16.50
CA SER A 129 -1.40 19.94 -15.79
C SER A 129 -1.47 19.79 -14.27
N VAL A 130 -0.75 20.66 -13.55
CA VAL A 130 -0.80 20.78 -12.08
C VAL A 130 -1.17 22.20 -11.69
N ARG A 131 -2.16 22.34 -10.80
CA ARG A 131 -2.64 23.64 -10.32
C ARG A 131 -3.01 23.60 -8.85
N ARG A 132 -2.90 24.75 -8.20
CA ARG A 132 -3.34 24.99 -6.81
C ARG A 132 -4.86 25.03 -6.72
N ILE A 133 -5.42 24.65 -5.58
CA ILE A 133 -6.87 24.72 -5.31
C ILE A 133 -7.53 26.07 -5.69
N PRO A 134 -6.96 27.25 -5.36
CA PRO A 134 -7.57 28.54 -5.75
C PRO A 134 -7.62 28.80 -7.26
N TRP A 135 -6.83 28.09 -8.07
CA TRP A 135 -6.95 28.12 -9.53
C TRP A 135 -8.08 27.22 -10.03
N ILE A 136 -8.31 26.10 -9.36
CA ILE A 136 -9.27 25.07 -9.78
C ILE A 136 -10.69 25.43 -9.34
N PHE A 137 -10.86 26.01 -8.15
CA PHE A 137 -12.17 26.27 -7.57
C PHE A 137 -12.42 27.77 -7.39
N GLU A 138 -13.65 28.21 -7.67
CA GLU A 138 -14.04 29.61 -7.48
C GLU A 138 -14.23 29.96 -5.99
N LYS A 139 -14.73 29.00 -5.21
CA LYS A 139 -14.98 29.14 -3.77
C LYS A 139 -14.66 27.83 -3.05
N PRO A 140 -13.37 27.46 -2.97
CA PRO A 140 -12.98 26.19 -2.37
C PRO A 140 -13.38 26.14 -0.91
N GLU A 141 -13.98 25.03 -0.51
CA GLU A 141 -14.22 24.68 0.89
C GLU A 141 -13.58 23.32 1.14
N PHE A 142 -12.93 23.14 2.29
CA PHE A 142 -12.37 21.82 2.62
C PHE A 142 -13.51 20.80 2.75
N VAL A 143 -14.52 21.12 3.56
CA VAL A 143 -15.75 20.32 3.77
C VAL A 143 -16.92 21.28 3.93
N THR A 144 -18.02 21.04 3.21
CA THR A 144 -19.24 21.87 3.24
C THR A 144 -20.26 21.34 4.25
N ASP A 145 -20.49 20.01 4.29
CA ASP A 145 -21.39 19.35 5.22
C ASP A 145 -20.81 17.99 5.64
N ASN A 146 -20.40 17.87 6.91
CA ASN A 146 -20.05 16.63 7.62
C ASN A 146 -19.40 15.47 6.83
N PHE A 147 -18.43 15.75 5.94
CA PHE A 147 -17.78 14.74 5.08
C PHE A 147 -18.79 13.80 4.40
N VAL A 148 -19.83 14.37 3.75
CA VAL A 148 -20.77 13.58 2.97
C VAL A 148 -19.97 12.68 2.01
N PRO A 149 -20.21 11.35 1.97
CA PRO A 149 -19.41 10.44 1.17
C PRO A 149 -19.85 10.46 -0.30
N ASP A 150 -19.92 11.64 -0.90
CA ASP A 150 -20.24 11.85 -2.32
C ASP A 150 -19.01 11.66 -3.22
N ILE A 151 -18.24 10.63 -2.90
CA ILE A 151 -16.97 10.28 -3.51
C ILE A 151 -17.19 9.81 -4.95
N LYS A 152 -16.38 10.32 -5.89
CA LYS A 152 -16.26 9.83 -7.27
C LYS A 152 -14.82 9.49 -7.60
N GLN A 153 -14.62 8.28 -8.11
CA GLN A 153 -13.32 7.81 -8.58
C GLN A 153 -12.84 8.60 -9.80
N GLY A 154 -11.54 8.92 -9.83
CA GLY A 154 -10.86 9.48 -10.99
C GLY A 154 -10.27 8.41 -11.92
N THR A 155 -9.09 8.71 -12.46
CA THR A 155 -8.41 7.85 -13.44
C THR A 155 -7.60 6.70 -12.81
N SER A 156 -7.27 6.80 -11.51
CA SER A 156 -6.58 5.73 -10.76
C SER A 156 -7.47 4.51 -10.52
N ARG A 157 -6.87 3.33 -10.38
CA ARG A 157 -7.53 2.05 -10.11
C ARG A 157 -7.59 1.77 -8.59
N ASN A 158 -7.97 2.78 -7.80
CA ASN A 158 -7.97 2.76 -6.34
C ASN A 158 -9.37 2.57 -5.70
N CYS A 159 -10.28 1.87 -6.39
CA CYS A 159 -11.65 1.65 -5.91
C CYS A 159 -11.73 1.06 -4.49
N TRP A 160 -10.79 0.18 -4.15
CA TRP A 160 -10.63 -0.40 -2.82
C TRP A 160 -10.51 0.67 -1.73
N TRP A 161 -9.71 1.70 -1.97
CA TRP A 161 -9.48 2.80 -1.04
C TRP A 161 -10.71 3.71 -0.95
N LEU A 162 -11.35 4.04 -2.07
CA LEU A 162 -12.56 4.86 -2.09
C LEU A 162 -13.76 4.15 -1.43
N ALA A 163 -13.89 2.83 -1.61
CA ALA A 163 -14.90 2.03 -0.94
C ALA A 163 -14.66 1.96 0.57
N ALA A 164 -13.40 1.83 1.01
CA ALA A 164 -13.03 1.89 2.41
C ALA A 164 -13.33 3.27 3.02
N LEU A 165 -12.89 4.33 2.34
CA LEU A 165 -13.04 5.72 2.76
C LEU A 165 -14.50 6.12 2.86
N THR A 166 -15.36 5.66 1.94
CA THR A 166 -16.82 5.84 2.05
C THR A 166 -17.34 5.33 3.39
N SER A 167 -16.97 4.11 3.79
CA SER A 167 -17.42 3.53 5.08
C SER A 167 -16.86 4.30 6.29
N VAL A 168 -15.64 4.81 6.19
CA VAL A 168 -15.01 5.65 7.23
C VAL A 168 -15.70 7.02 7.32
N ALA A 169 -16.00 7.66 6.19
CA ALA A 169 -16.60 8.99 6.09
C ALA A 169 -18.02 9.06 6.69
N LEU A 170 -18.74 7.92 6.74
CA LEU A 170 -20.02 7.82 7.48
C LEU A 170 -19.88 8.13 8.98
N ARG A 171 -18.67 8.07 9.53
CA ARG A 171 -18.36 8.42 10.92
C ARG A 171 -17.49 9.66 10.96
N LYS A 172 -18.11 10.83 11.10
CA LYS A 172 -17.44 12.14 11.20
C LYS A 172 -16.23 12.16 12.14
N GLN A 173 -16.34 11.51 13.30
CA GLN A 173 -15.26 11.45 14.29
C GLN A 173 -13.99 10.76 13.77
N LEU A 174 -14.11 9.78 12.86
CA LEU A 174 -12.95 9.14 12.23
C LEU A 174 -12.30 10.09 11.22
N MET A 175 -13.10 10.81 10.42
CA MET A 175 -12.58 11.80 9.49
C MET A 175 -11.86 12.95 10.19
N GLU A 176 -12.36 13.39 11.36
CA GLU A 176 -11.68 14.38 12.21
C GLU A 176 -10.39 13.84 12.82
N LYS A 177 -10.28 12.52 13.06
CA LYS A 177 -9.02 11.90 13.47
C LYS A 177 -7.99 11.80 12.33
N ILE A 178 -8.47 11.64 11.10
CA ILE A 178 -7.61 11.57 9.92
C ILE A 178 -7.17 12.98 9.50
N CYS A 179 -8.07 13.96 9.46
CA CYS A 179 -7.83 15.33 9.02
C CYS A 179 -7.56 16.24 10.23
N VAL A 180 -6.30 16.34 10.65
CA VAL A 180 -5.93 16.83 11.99
C VAL A 180 -5.68 18.34 12.05
N ALA A 181 -5.11 18.92 11.01
CA ALA A 181 -4.74 20.34 10.98
C ALA A 181 -4.73 20.86 9.54
N ARG A 182 -5.01 22.15 9.33
CA ARG A 182 -4.92 22.79 8.02
C ARG A 182 -4.89 24.30 8.13
N ASP A 183 -4.41 24.94 7.07
CA ASP A 183 -4.51 26.37 6.83
C ASP A 183 -4.66 26.58 5.31
N GLU A 184 -5.89 26.91 4.89
CA GLU A 184 -6.28 27.03 3.49
C GLU A 184 -5.64 28.24 2.78
N GLU A 185 -5.31 29.30 3.53
CA GLU A 185 -4.61 30.48 2.98
C GLU A 185 -3.17 30.10 2.61
N CYS A 186 -2.45 29.47 3.55
CA CYS A 186 -1.11 28.95 3.33
C CYS A 186 -1.09 27.77 2.34
N GLY A 187 -2.21 27.07 2.17
CA GLY A 187 -2.33 25.90 1.30
C GLY A 187 -1.68 24.65 1.90
N VAL A 188 -1.77 24.47 3.22
CA VAL A 188 -1.15 23.34 3.94
C VAL A 188 -2.22 22.50 4.64
N TYR A 189 -2.12 21.18 4.50
CA TYR A 189 -3.07 20.22 5.07
C TYR A 189 -2.34 19.06 5.74
N GLY A 190 -2.71 18.77 6.98
CA GLY A 190 -2.10 17.78 7.84
C GLY A 190 -3.05 16.62 8.15
N PHE A 191 -2.56 15.41 7.88
CA PHE A 191 -3.26 14.14 8.02
C PHE A 191 -2.50 13.18 8.94
N VAL A 192 -3.19 12.15 9.43
CA VAL A 192 -2.59 11.06 10.21
C VAL A 192 -3.13 9.73 9.70
N PHE A 193 -2.22 8.81 9.39
CA PHE A 193 -2.50 7.46 8.90
C PHE A 193 -1.85 6.41 9.79
N TYR A 194 -2.27 5.17 9.66
CA TYR A 194 -1.70 4.03 10.35
C TYR A 194 -0.95 3.14 9.35
N ARG A 195 0.24 2.68 9.71
CA ARG A 195 1.02 1.75 8.88
C ARG A 195 2.00 0.95 9.72
N ASP A 196 2.07 -0.35 9.44
CA ASP A 196 3.03 -1.28 10.05
C ASP A 196 3.16 -1.15 11.58
N GLY A 197 2.02 -1.02 12.29
CA GLY A 197 2.03 -0.98 13.75
C GLY A 197 2.10 0.40 14.39
N GLY A 198 2.18 1.50 13.62
CA GLY A 198 2.32 2.85 14.17
C GLY A 198 1.57 3.91 13.38
N TRP A 199 1.35 5.06 14.02
CA TRP A 199 0.70 6.21 13.41
C TRP A 199 1.74 7.15 12.77
N ILE A 200 1.43 7.64 11.57
CA ILE A 200 2.32 8.43 10.72
C ILE A 200 1.66 9.80 10.45
N PRO A 201 2.24 10.91 10.94
CA PRO A 201 1.81 12.25 10.54
C PRO A 201 2.26 12.54 9.10
N THR A 202 1.39 13.15 8.31
CA THR A 202 1.67 13.49 6.92
C THR A 202 1.14 14.88 6.61
N VAL A 203 1.97 15.75 6.05
CA VAL A 203 1.57 17.09 5.61
C VAL A 203 1.76 17.19 4.11
N VAL A 204 0.81 17.82 3.42
CA VAL A 204 0.83 18.06 1.96
C VAL A 204 0.41 19.49 1.63
N ASP A 205 0.80 19.97 0.45
CA ASP A 205 0.34 21.24 -0.12
C ASP A 205 -0.95 21.10 -0.96
N ASP A 206 -1.47 22.24 -1.42
CA ASP A 206 -2.73 22.40 -2.17
C ASP A 206 -2.63 22.26 -3.70
N ASN A 207 -1.51 21.75 -4.25
CA ASN A 207 -1.42 21.38 -5.66
C ASN A 207 -2.17 20.08 -5.96
N LEU A 208 -2.88 20.04 -7.09
CA LEU A 208 -3.58 18.87 -7.60
C LEU A 208 -3.35 18.68 -9.11
N TYR A 209 -3.36 17.42 -9.55
CA TYR A 209 -3.31 17.06 -10.97
C TYR A 209 -4.65 17.27 -11.67
N LEU A 210 -4.60 17.80 -12.89
CA LEU A 210 -5.76 18.05 -13.76
C LEU A 210 -5.73 17.19 -15.02
N ILE A 211 -6.92 16.92 -15.57
CA ILE A 211 -7.08 16.12 -16.79
C ILE A 211 -6.50 16.84 -18.00
N ASN A 212 -6.78 18.13 -18.15
CA ASN A 212 -6.44 18.87 -19.36
C ASN A 212 -5.12 19.62 -19.18
N GLU A 213 -4.39 19.75 -20.28
CA GLU A 213 -3.19 20.57 -20.38
C GLU A 213 -3.45 22.04 -20.13
N ASP A 214 -2.38 22.81 -19.96
CA ASP A 214 -2.49 24.26 -19.93
C ASP A 214 -2.83 24.84 -21.30
N PHE A 215 -3.43 26.03 -21.28
CA PHE A 215 -3.77 26.73 -22.52
C PHE A 215 -2.49 27.14 -23.26
N ASP A 216 -2.21 26.47 -24.38
CA ASP A 216 -1.04 26.70 -25.23
C ASP A 216 -1.43 26.97 -26.69
N GLN A 217 -2.16 28.08 -26.94
CA GLN A 217 -2.50 28.50 -28.31
C GLN A 217 -1.69 29.72 -28.75
N ASP A 218 -0.99 29.58 -29.88
CA ASP A 218 -0.18 30.63 -30.54
C ASP A 218 -0.98 31.79 -31.17
N LEU A 219 -2.29 31.86 -30.97
CA LEU A 219 -3.13 32.95 -31.47
C LEU A 219 -3.18 34.09 -30.46
N CYS A 220 -2.44 35.16 -30.72
CA CYS A 220 -2.38 36.38 -29.91
C CYS A 220 -3.80 36.93 -29.59
N ASP A 221 -4.26 36.71 -28.36
CA ASP A 221 -5.44 37.34 -27.77
C ASP A 221 -4.99 38.31 -26.66
N SER A 222 -4.77 39.58 -27.03
CA SER A 222 -4.37 40.63 -26.09
C SER A 222 -5.40 40.88 -24.98
N THR A 223 -6.63 40.38 -25.14
CA THR A 223 -7.67 40.51 -24.11
C THR A 223 -7.57 39.41 -23.05
N GLY A 224 -6.95 38.26 -23.35
CA GLY A 224 -6.88 37.08 -22.48
C GLY A 224 -8.25 36.38 -22.27
N LYS A 225 -9.26 36.70 -23.09
CA LYS A 225 -10.60 36.09 -22.97
C LYS A 225 -10.57 34.59 -23.29
N ARG A 226 -9.76 34.18 -24.27
CA ARG A 226 -9.62 32.78 -24.67
C ARG A 226 -9.04 31.92 -23.55
N ALA A 227 -7.92 32.35 -22.97
CA ALA A 227 -7.29 31.64 -21.84
C ALA A 227 -8.24 31.52 -20.64
N ARG A 228 -8.97 32.59 -20.30
CA ARG A 228 -9.96 32.56 -19.20
C ARG A 228 -11.15 31.64 -19.51
N LEU A 229 -11.64 31.63 -20.76
CA LEU A 229 -12.69 30.72 -21.19
C LEU A 229 -12.21 29.26 -21.14
N TYR A 230 -10.98 29.00 -21.59
CA TYR A 230 -10.36 27.68 -21.51
C TYR A 230 -10.27 27.20 -20.07
N ARG A 231 -9.68 28.00 -19.16
CA ARG A 231 -9.62 27.67 -17.72
C ARG A 231 -11.00 27.33 -17.18
N LYS A 232 -12.00 28.17 -17.47
CA LYS A 232 -13.38 27.97 -17.01
C LYS A 232 -13.99 26.67 -17.52
N GLN A 233 -13.65 26.23 -18.73
CA GLN A 233 -14.22 25.04 -19.35
C GLN A 233 -13.45 23.74 -19.05
N LYS A 234 -12.14 23.82 -18.80
CA LYS A 234 -11.23 22.67 -18.79
C LYS A 234 -10.48 22.45 -17.49
N GLN A 235 -10.35 23.49 -16.67
CA GLN A 235 -9.53 23.49 -15.45
C GLN A 235 -10.29 23.97 -14.21
N THR A 236 -11.61 24.16 -14.28
CA THR A 236 -12.42 24.67 -13.16
C THR A 236 -13.42 23.63 -12.65
N GLY A 237 -13.49 23.47 -11.32
CA GLY A 237 -14.40 22.58 -10.62
C GLY A 237 -13.91 21.14 -10.50
N SER A 238 -14.65 20.32 -9.74
CA SER A 238 -14.31 18.92 -9.44
C SER A 238 -14.04 18.07 -10.68
N GLU A 239 -14.77 18.30 -11.76
CA GLU A 239 -14.64 17.57 -13.03
C GLU A 239 -13.30 17.81 -13.75
N ALA A 240 -12.54 18.83 -13.38
CA ALA A 240 -11.20 19.07 -13.92
C ALA A 240 -10.11 18.19 -13.30
N LEU A 241 -10.37 17.61 -12.12
CA LEU A 241 -9.40 16.81 -11.38
C LEU A 241 -9.11 15.48 -12.09
N PHE A 242 -7.84 15.09 -12.11
CA PHE A 242 -7.40 13.84 -12.74
C PHE A 242 -7.72 12.59 -11.90
N PHE A 243 -7.53 12.72 -10.59
CA PHE A 243 -7.79 11.68 -9.60
C PHE A 243 -9.17 11.88 -8.94
N SER A 244 -9.35 11.41 -7.72
CA SER A 244 -10.64 11.35 -7.05
C SER A 244 -11.19 12.75 -6.75
N LYS A 245 -12.52 12.87 -6.80
CA LYS A 245 -13.21 14.15 -6.70
C LYS A 245 -14.50 14.06 -5.90
N CYS A 246 -14.83 15.12 -5.17
CA CYS A 246 -16.11 15.25 -4.47
C CYS A 246 -17.22 15.54 -5.48
N GLY A 247 -18.41 14.99 -5.22
CA GLY A 247 -19.63 15.27 -6.00
C GLY A 247 -20.13 16.71 -5.84
N ILE A 248 -19.86 17.35 -4.70
CA ILE A 248 -20.14 18.74 -4.41
C ILE A 248 -19.05 19.61 -5.06
N ALA A 249 -19.48 20.58 -5.87
CA ALA A 249 -18.66 21.29 -6.86
C ALA A 249 -17.51 22.16 -6.32
N ASN A 250 -17.30 22.24 -5.01
CA ASN A 250 -16.21 23.01 -4.38
C ASN A 250 -15.59 22.33 -3.14
N GLU A 251 -15.96 21.09 -2.84
CA GLU A 251 -15.30 20.35 -1.75
C GLU A 251 -13.94 19.81 -2.18
N THR A 252 -12.97 19.90 -1.28
CA THR A 252 -11.55 19.60 -1.60
C THR A 252 -10.91 18.57 -0.68
N TRP A 253 -11.61 18.10 0.36
CA TRP A 253 -11.05 17.14 1.32
C TRP A 253 -10.60 15.83 0.68
N LEU A 254 -11.37 15.28 -0.27
CA LEU A 254 -11.08 13.99 -0.90
C LEU A 254 -9.79 14.00 -1.73
N PRO A 255 -9.61 14.90 -2.73
CA PRO A 255 -8.38 14.91 -3.53
C PRO A 255 -7.12 15.21 -2.69
N LEU A 256 -7.25 16.04 -1.64
CA LEU A 256 -6.14 16.30 -0.71
C LEU A 256 -5.81 15.08 0.15
N LEU A 257 -6.82 14.36 0.63
CA LEU A 257 -6.63 13.14 1.41
C LEU A 257 -6.00 12.03 0.55
N GLU A 258 -6.45 11.89 -0.70
CA GLU A 258 -5.87 10.95 -1.66
C GLU A 258 -4.40 11.27 -1.92
N LYS A 259 -4.06 12.55 -2.11
CA LYS A 259 -2.67 13.00 -2.25
C LYS A 259 -1.82 12.65 -1.03
N ALA A 260 -2.34 12.88 0.17
CA ALA A 260 -1.62 12.54 1.39
C ALA A 260 -1.45 11.02 1.54
N PHE A 261 -2.45 10.24 1.14
CA PHE A 261 -2.39 8.78 1.12
C PHE A 261 -1.37 8.27 0.09
N ALA A 262 -1.33 8.86 -1.11
CA ALA A 262 -0.32 8.59 -2.14
C ALA A 262 1.09 8.92 -1.61
N LYS A 263 1.27 10.06 -0.94
CA LYS A 263 2.55 10.42 -0.31
C LYS A 263 3.00 9.39 0.72
N VAL A 264 2.10 8.92 1.59
CA VAL A 264 2.42 7.85 2.56
C VAL A 264 2.84 6.59 1.82
N HIS A 265 2.16 6.25 0.73
CA HIS A 265 2.46 5.07 -0.06
C HIS A 265 3.55 5.27 -1.14
N GLY A 266 4.20 6.43 -1.19
CA GLY A 266 5.31 6.72 -2.09
C GLY A 266 4.95 7.45 -3.39
N ASP A 267 3.79 7.14 -3.99
CA ASP A 267 3.28 7.73 -5.23
C ASP A 267 1.79 7.38 -5.46
N TYR A 268 1.19 7.95 -6.50
CA TYR A 268 -0.20 7.68 -6.88
C TYR A 268 -0.41 6.28 -7.46
N GLU A 269 0.55 5.74 -8.23
CA GLU A 269 0.47 4.39 -8.78
C GLU A 269 0.43 3.33 -7.68
N ALA A 270 1.13 3.55 -6.57
CA ALA A 270 1.06 2.68 -5.41
C ALA A 270 -0.36 2.55 -4.84
N LEU A 271 -1.33 3.39 -5.23
CA LEU A 271 -2.73 3.26 -4.84
C LEU A 271 -3.55 2.38 -5.78
N ASP A 272 -3.02 2.02 -6.95
CA ASP A 272 -3.69 1.13 -7.89
C ASP A 272 -3.73 -0.28 -7.31
N TYR A 273 -4.93 -0.88 -7.35
CA TYR A 273 -5.24 -2.22 -6.86
C TYR A 273 -4.98 -2.44 -5.35
N GLY A 274 -5.98 -2.96 -4.66
CA GLY A 274 -5.85 -3.27 -3.25
C GLY A 274 -7.12 -3.90 -2.69
N TRP A 275 -7.20 -3.94 -1.36
CA TRP A 275 -8.29 -4.59 -0.65
C TRP A 275 -8.91 -3.60 0.32
N ALA A 276 -10.22 -3.35 0.22
CA ALA A 276 -10.87 -2.31 1.03
C ALA A 276 -10.60 -2.46 2.53
N GLY A 277 -10.49 -3.70 3.02
CA GLY A 277 -10.05 -3.99 4.38
C GLY A 277 -8.76 -3.27 4.79
N THR A 278 -7.69 -3.47 4.01
CA THR A 278 -6.38 -2.86 4.26
C THR A 278 -6.44 -1.32 4.28
N ALA A 279 -7.27 -0.70 3.44
CA ALA A 279 -7.44 0.76 3.45
C ALA A 279 -8.14 1.23 4.73
N VAL A 280 -9.15 0.50 5.22
CA VAL A 280 -9.77 0.83 6.50
C VAL A 280 -8.74 0.71 7.63
N GLU A 281 -7.88 -0.32 7.61
CA GLU A 281 -6.79 -0.46 8.59
C GLU A 281 -5.83 0.75 8.54
N ASP A 282 -5.41 1.19 7.35
CA ASP A 282 -4.48 2.32 7.20
C ASP A 282 -5.12 3.67 7.56
N LEU A 283 -6.44 3.82 7.37
CA LEU A 283 -7.17 5.02 7.74
C LEU A 283 -7.49 5.09 9.25
N THR A 284 -7.58 3.94 9.95
CA THR A 284 -8.19 3.89 11.30
C THR A 284 -7.40 3.15 12.37
N GLY A 285 -6.36 2.39 12.00
CA GLY A 285 -5.66 1.48 12.90
C GLY A 285 -6.45 0.22 13.29
N GLY A 286 -7.62 0.02 12.66
CA GLY A 286 -8.50 -1.12 12.87
C GLY A 286 -7.89 -2.48 12.52
N VAL A 287 -8.71 -3.52 12.65
CA VAL A 287 -8.35 -4.89 12.24
C VAL A 287 -9.49 -5.46 11.42
N THR A 288 -9.20 -5.85 10.18
CA THR A 288 -10.17 -6.41 9.25
C THR A 288 -10.15 -7.92 9.29
N THR A 289 -11.30 -8.52 9.55
CA THR A 289 -11.55 -9.93 9.30
C THR A 289 -12.28 -10.09 7.97
N VAL A 290 -11.73 -10.91 7.07
CA VAL A 290 -12.38 -11.26 5.80
C VAL A 290 -13.38 -12.39 6.05
N ILE A 291 -14.60 -12.23 5.54
CA ILE A 291 -15.65 -13.24 5.58
C ILE A 291 -16.03 -13.58 4.14
N GLN A 292 -16.10 -14.87 3.82
CA GLN A 292 -16.56 -15.31 2.51
C GLN A 292 -18.10 -15.34 2.46
N GLY A 293 -18.70 -14.57 1.55
CA GLY A 293 -20.16 -14.36 1.50
C GLY A 293 -20.97 -15.65 1.40
N ASN A 294 -20.54 -16.59 0.55
CA ASN A 294 -21.23 -17.87 0.37
C ASN A 294 -20.87 -18.96 1.40
N ARG A 295 -20.03 -18.65 2.40
CA ARG A 295 -19.62 -19.59 3.47
C ARG A 295 -19.87 -19.04 4.89
N VAL A 296 -20.78 -18.07 5.01
CA VAL A 296 -21.20 -17.55 6.32
C VAL A 296 -21.92 -18.65 7.12
N LEU A 297 -21.39 -18.99 8.30
CA LEU A 297 -21.96 -20.03 9.17
C LEU A 297 -23.30 -19.60 9.79
N SER A 298 -23.34 -18.43 10.42
CA SER A 298 -24.57 -17.85 10.99
C SER A 298 -24.87 -16.53 10.30
N LYS A 299 -25.90 -16.56 9.46
CA LYS A 299 -26.40 -15.40 8.73
C LYS A 299 -27.01 -14.38 9.68
N GLU A 300 -27.65 -14.86 10.76
CA GLU A 300 -28.30 -14.07 11.79
C GLU A 300 -27.28 -13.25 12.58
N ARG A 301 -26.15 -13.86 12.96
CA ARG A 301 -25.06 -13.14 13.63
C ARG A 301 -24.52 -12.03 12.75
N LEU A 302 -24.19 -12.33 11.48
CA LEU A 302 -23.67 -11.33 10.56
C LEU A 302 -24.68 -10.20 10.34
N TRP A 303 -25.96 -10.54 10.20
CA TRP A 303 -27.04 -9.56 10.08
C TRP A 303 -27.13 -8.63 11.30
N HIS A 304 -27.10 -9.18 12.51
CA HIS A 304 -27.07 -8.39 13.73
C HIS A 304 -25.84 -7.46 13.79
N GLU A 305 -24.67 -7.94 13.37
CA GLU A 305 -23.45 -7.13 13.31
C GLU A 305 -23.54 -5.99 12.27
N LEU A 306 -24.24 -6.20 11.14
CA LEU A 306 -24.49 -5.15 10.14
C LEU A 306 -25.44 -4.07 10.68
N VAL A 307 -26.56 -4.48 11.26
CA VAL A 307 -27.57 -3.56 11.80
C VAL A 307 -27.04 -2.79 13.01
N SER A 308 -26.25 -3.43 13.88
CA SER A 308 -25.63 -2.80 15.06
C SER A 308 -24.20 -2.30 14.81
N SER A 309 -23.83 -2.10 13.54
CA SER A 309 -22.44 -1.79 13.15
C SER A 309 -21.89 -0.55 13.84
N LYS A 310 -22.73 0.49 14.04
CA LYS A 310 -22.37 1.73 14.71
C LYS A 310 -22.02 1.48 16.18
N GLU A 311 -22.91 0.82 16.90
CA GLU A 311 -22.77 0.49 18.33
C GLU A 311 -21.63 -0.51 18.57
N ALA A 312 -21.43 -1.46 17.67
CA ALA A 312 -20.40 -2.49 17.75
C ALA A 312 -19.01 -2.03 17.29
N ASN A 313 -18.87 -0.77 16.86
CA ASN A 313 -17.64 -0.21 16.28
C ASN A 313 -17.08 -1.05 15.11
N LEU A 314 -17.98 -1.45 14.21
CA LEU A 314 -17.67 -2.20 13.00
C LEU A 314 -17.86 -1.35 11.74
N LEU A 315 -16.96 -1.50 10.78
CA LEU A 315 -17.10 -1.00 9.41
C LEU A 315 -17.16 -2.17 8.43
N PHE A 316 -17.90 -1.99 7.35
CA PHE A 316 -18.09 -3.00 6.34
C PHE A 316 -17.81 -2.48 4.93
N SER A 317 -17.05 -3.27 4.18
CA SER A 317 -16.84 -3.12 2.74
C SER A 317 -16.99 -4.47 2.06
N LEU A 318 -17.23 -4.47 0.77
CA LEU A 318 -17.57 -5.65 -0.02
C LEU A 318 -16.69 -5.71 -1.26
N SER A 319 -16.33 -6.92 -1.70
CA SER A 319 -15.69 -7.15 -2.99
C SER A 319 -16.44 -8.21 -3.77
N THR A 320 -16.67 -7.94 -5.05
CA THR A 320 -17.29 -8.88 -5.98
C THR A 320 -16.37 -10.04 -6.37
N GLY A 321 -15.09 -9.96 -5.99
CA GLY A 321 -14.08 -10.97 -6.24
C GLY A 321 -13.76 -11.16 -7.73
N ASN A 322 -13.07 -12.27 -8.04
CA ASN A 322 -12.54 -12.55 -9.38
C ASN A 322 -13.39 -13.55 -10.19
N ARG A 323 -14.56 -13.96 -9.67
CA ARG A 323 -15.43 -14.94 -10.34
C ARG A 323 -16.28 -14.27 -11.43
N GLY A 324 -16.09 -14.69 -12.68
CA GLY A 324 -16.93 -14.27 -13.81
C GLY A 324 -16.24 -13.31 -14.78
N GLY A 325 -17.05 -12.73 -15.68
CA GLY A 325 -16.59 -11.79 -16.72
C GLY A 325 -16.36 -10.37 -16.17
N LYS A 326 -16.84 -9.36 -16.90
CA LYS A 326 -16.70 -7.95 -16.48
C LYS A 326 -17.78 -7.50 -15.50
N TYR A 327 -18.99 -8.04 -15.63
CA TYR A 327 -20.16 -7.63 -14.85
C TYR A 327 -20.98 -8.85 -14.39
N ARG A 328 -21.74 -8.69 -13.30
CA ARG A 328 -22.68 -9.69 -12.77
C ARG A 328 -23.92 -8.97 -12.22
N ASN A 329 -25.08 -9.17 -12.84
CA ASN A 329 -26.35 -8.56 -12.42
C ASN A 329 -26.27 -7.03 -12.24
N GLY A 330 -25.57 -6.34 -13.15
CA GLY A 330 -25.34 -4.89 -13.07
C GLY A 330 -24.05 -4.50 -12.32
N LEU A 331 -23.59 -5.31 -11.36
CA LEU A 331 -22.38 -5.04 -10.57
C LEU A 331 -21.11 -5.23 -11.39
N ILE A 332 -20.08 -4.46 -11.04
CA ILE A 332 -18.74 -4.57 -11.62
C ILE A 332 -17.95 -5.65 -10.87
N LEU A 333 -17.29 -6.52 -11.64
CA LEU A 333 -16.42 -7.56 -11.07
C LEU A 333 -15.00 -7.03 -10.84
N ARG A 334 -14.29 -7.62 -9.87
CA ARG A 334 -12.97 -7.14 -9.40
C ARG A 334 -13.01 -5.70 -8.90
N HIS A 335 -14.08 -5.37 -8.17
CA HIS A 335 -14.36 -4.01 -7.69
C HIS A 335 -14.88 -4.05 -6.27
N ASP A 336 -14.51 -3.03 -5.49
CA ASP A 336 -14.93 -2.88 -4.10
C ASP A 336 -16.11 -1.90 -3.97
N TYR A 337 -16.97 -2.20 -3.01
CA TYR A 337 -18.18 -1.47 -2.67
C TYR A 337 -18.27 -1.25 -1.17
N SER A 338 -19.11 -0.31 -0.73
CA SER A 338 -19.27 0.05 0.68
C SER A 338 -20.67 -0.28 1.17
N ILE A 339 -20.80 -0.80 2.39
CA ILE A 339 -22.13 -0.90 3.04
C ILE A 339 -22.39 0.42 3.77
N ILE A 340 -23.46 1.10 3.37
CA ILE A 340 -23.88 2.38 3.95
C ILE A 340 -24.85 2.18 5.10
N ASP A 341 -25.79 1.24 4.95
CA ASP A 341 -26.85 1.00 5.92
C ASP A 341 -27.41 -0.43 5.78
N ALA A 342 -28.04 -0.93 6.84
CA ALA A 342 -28.72 -2.22 6.85
C ALA A 342 -30.01 -2.10 7.67
N ILE A 343 -31.14 -2.47 7.08
CA ILE A 343 -32.46 -2.29 7.70
C ILE A 343 -33.37 -3.49 7.44
N GLN A 344 -34.26 -3.76 8.39
CA GLN A 344 -35.39 -4.66 8.20
C GLN A 344 -36.66 -3.84 8.00
N VAL A 345 -37.41 -4.17 6.96
CA VAL A 345 -38.70 -3.54 6.66
C VAL A 345 -39.77 -4.59 6.50
N GLU A 346 -40.94 -4.33 7.08
CA GLU A 346 -42.13 -5.14 6.84
C GLU A 346 -42.82 -4.66 5.55
N ASP A 347 -43.06 -5.60 4.65
CA ASP A 347 -43.78 -5.38 3.39
C ASP A 347 -45.30 -5.25 3.61
N GLU A 348 -46.07 -5.08 2.53
CA GLU A 348 -47.54 -4.94 2.61
C GLU A 348 -48.26 -6.24 2.97
N HIS A 349 -47.57 -7.37 2.88
CA HIS A 349 -48.08 -8.71 3.19
C HIS A 349 -47.68 -9.20 4.59
N GLY A 350 -46.95 -8.39 5.36
CA GLY A 350 -46.45 -8.73 6.70
C GLY A 350 -45.16 -9.54 6.71
N ASN A 351 -44.48 -9.70 5.55
CA ASN A 351 -43.17 -10.35 5.50
C ASN A 351 -42.07 -9.37 5.86
N ILE A 352 -41.09 -9.84 6.63
CA ILE A 352 -39.91 -9.05 6.99
C ILE A 352 -38.85 -9.23 5.91
N VAL A 353 -38.47 -8.13 5.26
CA VAL A 353 -37.41 -8.08 4.26
C VAL A 353 -36.17 -7.43 4.86
N SER A 354 -35.02 -8.10 4.74
CA SER A 354 -33.73 -7.59 5.19
C SER A 354 -32.99 -6.98 4.00
N LEU A 355 -32.79 -5.65 4.03
CA LEU A 355 -32.21 -4.87 2.94
C LEU A 355 -30.89 -4.24 3.37
N VAL A 356 -29.91 -4.27 2.46
CA VAL A 356 -28.62 -3.57 2.62
C VAL A 356 -28.52 -2.45 1.60
N LYS A 357 -28.04 -1.29 2.04
CA LYS A 357 -27.75 -0.13 1.20
C LYS A 357 -26.27 -0.14 0.88
N ILE A 358 -25.93 -0.16 -0.39
CA ILE A 358 -24.56 -0.28 -0.88
C ILE A 358 -24.21 0.92 -1.76
N ARG A 359 -22.95 1.33 -1.74
CA ARG A 359 -22.42 2.38 -2.60
C ARG A 359 -21.28 1.86 -3.49
N ASN A 360 -21.36 2.21 -4.77
CA ASN A 360 -20.29 2.12 -5.76
C ASN A 360 -19.39 3.36 -5.66
N PRO A 361 -18.06 3.22 -5.48
CA PRO A 361 -17.12 4.36 -5.38
C PRO A 361 -16.96 5.17 -6.68
N TRP A 362 -17.45 4.69 -7.83
CA TRP A 362 -17.52 5.52 -9.05
C TRP A 362 -18.50 6.69 -8.90
N GLY A 363 -19.50 6.55 -8.02
CA GLY A 363 -20.52 7.56 -7.75
C GLY A 363 -21.53 7.75 -8.88
N GLU A 364 -21.47 6.91 -9.92
CA GLU A 364 -22.41 6.85 -11.04
C GLU A 364 -22.26 5.51 -11.80
N ARG A 365 -23.25 5.18 -12.62
CA ARG A 365 -23.15 4.08 -13.58
C ARG A 365 -22.17 4.41 -14.70
N SER A 366 -21.53 3.36 -15.22
CA SER A 366 -20.73 3.45 -16.43
C SER A 366 -21.58 3.88 -17.64
N PRO A 367 -20.96 4.39 -18.72
CA PRO A 367 -21.69 4.75 -19.94
C PRO A 367 -22.52 3.61 -20.55
N SER A 368 -22.17 2.36 -20.24
CA SER A 368 -22.90 1.16 -20.66
C SER A 368 -24.01 0.71 -19.68
N GLY A 369 -24.28 1.49 -18.63
CA GLY A 369 -25.35 1.25 -17.65
C GLY A 369 -25.02 0.26 -16.53
N TYR A 370 -23.75 -0.12 -16.37
CA TYR A 370 -23.29 -1.02 -15.29
C TYR A 370 -22.70 -0.23 -14.13
N GLY A 371 -22.59 -0.83 -12.95
CA GLY A 371 -22.04 -0.19 -11.75
C GLY A 371 -22.95 -0.40 -10.54
N ASP A 372 -24.25 -0.39 -10.79
CA ASP A 372 -25.27 -0.59 -9.77
C ASP A 372 -25.93 -1.96 -9.91
N TRP A 373 -26.52 -2.43 -8.81
CA TRP A 373 -27.34 -3.63 -8.80
C TRP A 373 -28.53 -3.49 -9.76
N GLY A 374 -28.76 -4.51 -10.58
CA GLY A 374 -29.87 -4.58 -11.53
C GLY A 374 -30.92 -5.66 -11.22
N GLY A 375 -30.88 -6.27 -10.03
CA GLY A 375 -31.85 -7.28 -9.59
C GLY A 375 -32.92 -6.70 -8.68
N ALA A 376 -33.55 -7.57 -7.87
CA ALA A 376 -34.60 -7.17 -6.92
C ALA A 376 -34.14 -6.04 -6.00
N TRP A 377 -34.99 -5.04 -5.77
CA TRP A 377 -34.71 -3.82 -5.00
C TRP A 377 -33.72 -2.82 -5.64
N SER A 378 -33.30 -3.06 -6.87
CA SER A 378 -32.56 -2.06 -7.65
C SER A 378 -33.37 -0.79 -7.92
N ASP A 379 -32.69 0.25 -8.39
CA ASP A 379 -33.34 1.47 -8.88
C ASP A 379 -34.26 1.16 -10.06
N GLY A 380 -35.58 1.26 -9.85
CA GLY A 380 -36.62 0.96 -10.84
C GLY A 380 -37.27 -0.42 -10.70
N SER A 381 -36.89 -1.19 -9.69
CA SER A 381 -37.42 -2.54 -9.44
C SER A 381 -38.89 -2.54 -9.01
N GLU A 382 -39.65 -3.58 -9.39
CA GLU A 382 -41.09 -3.71 -9.09
C GLU A 382 -41.38 -3.95 -7.60
N GLU A 383 -40.39 -4.39 -6.82
CA GLU A 383 -40.47 -4.64 -5.38
C GLU A 383 -40.65 -3.34 -4.58
N TRP A 384 -40.36 -2.18 -5.17
CA TRP A 384 -40.56 -0.89 -4.54
C TRP A 384 -42.04 -0.49 -4.51
N THR A 385 -42.70 -0.77 -3.39
CA THR A 385 -44.06 -0.28 -3.15
C THR A 385 -44.06 1.17 -2.61
N PRO A 386 -45.14 1.95 -2.83
CA PRO A 386 -45.27 3.30 -2.28
C PRO A 386 -45.11 3.36 -0.76
N SER A 387 -45.54 2.32 -0.05
CA SER A 387 -45.42 2.22 1.40
C SER A 387 -43.95 2.11 1.84
N ILE A 388 -43.16 1.23 1.21
CA ILE A 388 -41.75 1.04 1.52
C ILE A 388 -40.91 2.26 1.10
N MET A 389 -41.16 2.82 -0.08
CA MET A 389 -40.47 4.04 -0.54
C MET A 389 -40.67 5.20 0.44
N LYS A 390 -41.87 5.35 0.99
CA LYS A 390 -42.17 6.36 2.02
C LYS A 390 -41.47 6.07 3.35
N LYS A 391 -41.44 4.80 3.79
CA LYS A 391 -40.73 4.37 5.02
C LYS A 391 -39.23 4.67 4.93
N LEU A 392 -38.59 4.35 3.81
CA LEU A 392 -37.15 4.53 3.60
C LEU A 392 -36.76 5.93 3.11
N ARG A 393 -37.75 6.80 2.84
CA ARG A 393 -37.55 8.13 2.21
C ARG A 393 -36.69 8.06 0.95
N TYR A 394 -36.84 6.99 0.20
CA TYR A 394 -35.99 6.67 -0.93
C TYR A 394 -36.35 7.53 -2.15
N LYS A 395 -35.33 7.96 -2.88
CA LYS A 395 -35.45 8.73 -4.12
C LYS A 395 -34.49 8.13 -5.14
N PHE A 396 -35.00 7.84 -6.33
CA PHE A 396 -34.18 7.38 -7.45
C PHE A 396 -33.20 8.47 -7.86
N LYS A 397 -31.91 8.11 -7.90
CA LYS A 397 -30.84 8.99 -8.34
C LYS A 397 -29.67 8.12 -8.78
N ASP A 398 -29.07 8.47 -9.92
CA ASP A 398 -27.78 7.89 -10.30
C ASP A 398 -26.67 8.57 -9.50
N ASP A 399 -26.43 8.08 -8.29
CA ASP A 399 -25.37 8.53 -7.38
C ASP A 399 -24.49 7.38 -6.86
N GLY A 400 -24.58 6.23 -7.54
CA GLY A 400 -23.89 4.99 -7.21
C GLY A 400 -24.44 4.29 -5.96
N ILE A 401 -25.57 4.72 -5.40
CA ILE A 401 -26.18 4.10 -4.22
C ILE A 401 -27.38 3.26 -4.63
N PHE A 402 -27.41 2.00 -4.21
CA PHE A 402 -28.54 1.10 -4.46
C PHE A 402 -28.87 0.24 -3.23
N TRP A 403 -30.05 -0.36 -3.24
CA TRP A 403 -30.44 -1.37 -2.26
C TRP A 403 -30.42 -2.76 -2.89
N MET A 404 -30.19 -3.77 -2.05
CA MET A 404 -30.39 -5.17 -2.41
C MET A 404 -30.80 -5.98 -1.19
N SER A 405 -31.31 -7.20 -1.40
CA SER A 405 -31.59 -8.09 -0.29
C SER A 405 -30.30 -8.59 0.35
N PHE A 406 -30.34 -8.88 1.67
CA PHE A 406 -29.19 -9.47 2.36
C PHE A 406 -28.75 -10.80 1.74
N GLN A 407 -29.70 -11.59 1.25
CA GLN A 407 -29.40 -12.87 0.61
C GLN A 407 -28.68 -12.66 -0.73
N ASP A 408 -29.14 -11.71 -1.56
CA ASP A 408 -28.46 -11.37 -2.82
C ASP A 408 -27.04 -10.85 -2.56
N MET A 409 -26.83 -10.10 -1.49
CA MET A 409 -25.49 -9.63 -1.12
C MET A 409 -24.53 -10.80 -0.88
N LEU A 410 -24.95 -11.82 -0.12
CA LEU A 410 -24.12 -13.00 0.14
C LEU A 410 -23.82 -13.85 -1.12
N GLU A 411 -24.68 -13.78 -2.13
CA GLU A 411 -24.54 -14.53 -3.39
C GLU A 411 -23.71 -13.80 -4.45
N ASN A 412 -23.70 -12.46 -4.42
CA ASN A 412 -23.05 -11.64 -5.44
C ASN A 412 -21.69 -11.09 -5.00
N PHE A 413 -21.43 -10.98 -3.70
CA PHE A 413 -20.13 -10.54 -3.16
C PHE A 413 -19.36 -11.73 -2.60
N ASP A 414 -18.16 -11.96 -3.15
CA ASP A 414 -17.30 -13.06 -2.72
C ASP A 414 -16.74 -12.77 -1.31
N TRP A 415 -16.29 -11.53 -1.07
CA TRP A 415 -15.59 -11.13 0.15
C TRP A 415 -16.31 -9.98 0.87
N ILE A 416 -16.45 -10.13 2.18
CA ILE A 416 -16.99 -9.13 3.09
C ILE A 416 -15.85 -8.76 4.04
N TYR A 417 -15.42 -7.51 3.99
CA TYR A 417 -14.41 -6.96 4.90
C TYR A 417 -15.13 -6.40 6.13
N ARG A 418 -14.99 -7.09 7.26
CA ARG A 418 -15.51 -6.65 8.57
C ARG A 418 -14.36 -6.07 9.39
N THR A 419 -14.30 -4.75 9.52
CA THR A 419 -13.24 -4.09 10.28
C THR A 419 -13.70 -3.69 11.67
N ARG A 420 -13.01 -4.18 12.69
CA ARG A 420 -13.18 -3.74 14.07
C ARG A 420 -12.34 -2.51 14.33
N LEU A 421 -12.99 -1.47 14.86
CA LEU A 421 -12.34 -0.26 15.34
C LEU A 421 -12.05 -0.38 16.84
N PHE A 422 -10.99 0.30 17.27
CA PHE A 422 -10.53 0.29 18.65
C PHE A 422 -10.59 1.70 19.23
N ASP A 423 -10.97 1.79 20.49
CA ASP A 423 -11.03 3.01 21.27
C ASP A 423 -9.92 3.02 22.34
N GLU A 424 -9.95 4.05 23.20
CA GLU A 424 -8.95 4.28 24.25
C GLU A 424 -8.92 3.17 25.32
N HIS A 425 -9.92 2.28 25.37
CA HIS A 425 -9.96 1.16 26.32
C HIS A 425 -9.11 -0.04 25.87
N TRP A 426 -8.65 -0.04 24.62
CA TRP A 426 -7.80 -1.10 24.08
C TRP A 426 -6.32 -0.74 24.17
N ILE A 427 -5.54 -1.69 24.66
CA ILE A 427 -4.09 -1.57 24.75
C ILE A 427 -3.47 -2.42 23.65
N THR A 428 -2.56 -1.83 22.89
CA THR A 428 -1.83 -2.50 21.80
C THR A 428 -0.43 -2.84 22.26
N THR A 429 -0.07 -4.11 22.16
CA THR A 429 1.31 -4.60 22.34
C THR A 429 1.76 -5.24 21.03
N GLN A 430 2.99 -4.96 20.61
CA GLN A 430 3.51 -5.51 19.36
C GLN A 430 4.99 -5.90 19.45
N ARG A 431 5.39 -6.84 18.61
CA ARG A 431 6.79 -7.27 18.45
C ARG A 431 7.04 -7.71 17.02
N TRP A 432 8.16 -7.30 16.46
CA TRP A 432 8.60 -7.63 15.10
C TRP A 432 9.84 -8.52 15.14
N ILE A 433 9.91 -9.50 14.23
CA ILE A 433 11.04 -10.41 14.05
C ILE A 433 11.30 -10.67 12.57
N SER A 434 12.51 -11.10 12.24
CA SER A 434 12.87 -11.57 10.91
C SER A 434 13.08 -13.09 10.94
N THR A 435 12.33 -13.83 10.13
CA THR A 435 12.43 -15.29 10.07
C THR A 435 12.75 -15.79 8.66
N SER A 436 13.60 -16.80 8.58
CA SER A 436 13.81 -17.54 7.34
C SER A 436 12.64 -18.48 7.05
N VAL A 437 12.21 -18.57 5.79
CA VAL A 437 11.09 -19.40 5.36
C VAL A 437 11.60 -20.61 4.56
N PRO A 438 11.40 -21.85 5.05
CA PRO A 438 11.89 -23.04 4.37
C PRO A 438 11.10 -23.33 3.08
N TRP A 439 11.76 -23.96 2.10
CA TRP A 439 11.15 -24.26 0.79
C TRP A 439 9.91 -25.17 0.88
N LEU A 440 9.94 -26.19 1.74
CA LEU A 440 8.81 -27.10 1.95
C LEU A 440 7.63 -26.46 2.70
N GLY A 441 7.75 -25.20 3.11
CA GLY A 441 6.86 -24.57 4.07
C GLY A 441 6.92 -25.27 5.44
N GLY A 442 6.32 -24.66 6.46
CA GLY A 442 6.32 -25.26 7.80
C GLY A 442 6.00 -24.27 8.90
N GLN A 443 5.83 -24.80 10.11
CA GLN A 443 5.81 -23.96 11.29
C GLN A 443 7.20 -23.31 11.45
N SER A 444 7.19 -22.02 11.76
CA SER A 444 8.41 -21.30 12.11
C SER A 444 9.05 -21.95 13.34
N LYS A 445 10.38 -21.93 13.38
CA LYS A 445 11.13 -22.28 14.59
C LYS A 445 10.95 -21.21 15.67
N GLU A 446 10.78 -19.96 15.24
CA GLU A 446 10.57 -18.83 16.12
C GLU A 446 9.07 -18.68 16.40
N THR A 447 8.72 -18.69 17.69
CA THR A 447 7.35 -18.57 18.18
C THR A 447 7.25 -17.37 19.12
N PHE A 448 6.05 -16.81 19.21
CA PHE A 448 5.76 -15.75 20.16
C PHE A 448 5.06 -16.36 21.37
N VAL A 449 5.53 -15.98 22.56
CA VAL A 449 4.91 -16.36 23.83
C VAL A 449 4.21 -15.14 24.40
N ILE A 450 2.91 -15.30 24.65
CA ILE A 450 2.03 -14.25 25.16
C ILE A 450 1.59 -14.63 26.57
N ASN A 451 1.75 -13.71 27.51
CA ASN A 451 1.30 -13.87 28.89
C ASN A 451 0.05 -13.02 29.11
N VAL A 452 -1.06 -13.65 29.46
CA VAL A 452 -2.36 -13.00 29.70
C VAL A 452 -2.61 -12.99 31.20
N GLN A 453 -2.69 -11.81 31.81
CA GLN A 453 -2.90 -11.67 33.26
C GLN A 453 -4.38 -11.72 33.66
N HIS A 454 -5.27 -11.28 32.78
CA HIS A 454 -6.70 -11.14 33.07
C HIS A 454 -7.53 -11.73 31.94
N LYS A 455 -8.67 -12.34 32.30
CA LYS A 455 -9.64 -12.80 31.32
C LYS A 455 -10.15 -11.62 30.50
N GLY A 456 -10.13 -11.72 29.18
CA GLY A 456 -10.58 -10.64 28.32
C GLY A 456 -10.68 -11.03 26.85
N SER A 457 -11.36 -10.18 26.07
CA SER A 457 -11.36 -10.27 24.61
C SER A 457 -10.02 -9.77 24.08
N VAL A 458 -9.42 -10.56 23.20
CA VAL A 458 -8.11 -10.31 22.61
C VAL A 458 -8.23 -10.46 21.10
N VAL A 459 -7.69 -9.48 20.37
CA VAL A 459 -7.50 -9.56 18.93
C VAL A 459 -6.02 -9.78 18.66
N ILE A 460 -5.69 -10.91 18.04
CA ILE A 460 -4.32 -11.30 17.69
C ILE A 460 -4.16 -11.12 16.19
N VAL A 461 -3.15 -10.37 15.77
CA VAL A 461 -2.86 -10.06 14.37
C VAL A 461 -1.41 -10.44 14.08
N LEU A 462 -1.20 -11.29 13.09
CA LEU A 462 0.12 -11.54 12.51
C LEU A 462 0.18 -10.83 11.16
N SER A 463 1.08 -9.86 11.02
CA SER A 463 1.28 -9.08 9.81
C SER A 463 2.70 -9.23 9.27
N GLN A 464 2.88 -9.02 7.97
CA GLN A 464 4.18 -8.71 7.39
C GLN A 464 4.27 -7.20 7.12
N LEU A 465 5.44 -6.73 6.68
CA LEU A 465 5.58 -5.34 6.24
C LEU A 465 4.69 -5.07 5.02
N ASP A 466 4.05 -3.92 4.98
CA ASP A 466 3.32 -3.45 3.81
C ASP A 466 4.30 -3.08 2.69
N ASP A 467 4.25 -3.83 1.59
CA ASP A 467 5.15 -3.65 0.44
C ASP A 467 4.74 -2.53 -0.50
N ARG A 468 3.51 -2.01 -0.37
CA ARG A 468 2.92 -1.01 -1.27
C ARG A 468 3.82 0.21 -1.49
N TYR A 469 4.51 0.67 -0.45
CA TYR A 469 5.34 1.87 -0.51
C TYR A 469 6.81 1.62 -0.84
N PHE A 470 7.15 0.36 -1.12
CA PHE A 470 8.42 -0.04 -1.68
C PHE A 470 8.24 -1.15 -2.70
N GLN A 471 7.15 -1.10 -3.48
CA GLN A 471 6.73 -2.21 -4.35
C GLN A 471 7.84 -2.69 -5.28
N ASP A 472 8.61 -1.77 -5.86
CA ASP A 472 9.75 -2.08 -6.74
C ASP A 472 10.92 -2.75 -6.00
N LEU A 473 11.02 -2.55 -4.68
CA LEU A 473 12.06 -3.11 -3.81
C LEU A 473 11.55 -4.28 -2.96
N LYS A 474 10.32 -4.79 -3.18
CA LYS A 474 9.78 -5.92 -2.41
C LYS A 474 10.58 -7.21 -2.61
N GLY A 475 11.20 -7.35 -3.78
CA GLY A 475 11.97 -8.52 -4.21
C GLY A 475 11.13 -9.60 -4.87
N GLN A 476 11.65 -10.84 -4.89
CA GLN A 476 11.08 -11.95 -5.67
C GLN A 476 10.18 -12.89 -4.88
N TYR A 477 9.97 -12.63 -3.58
CA TYR A 477 9.23 -13.55 -2.73
C TYR A 477 7.93 -12.92 -2.26
N GLU A 478 6.87 -13.69 -2.43
CA GLU A 478 5.55 -13.43 -1.91
C GLU A 478 5.30 -14.36 -0.71
N PHE A 479 4.72 -13.83 0.36
CA PHE A 479 4.52 -14.59 1.60
C PHE A 479 3.05 -14.72 1.96
N ILE A 480 2.64 -15.92 2.36
CA ILE A 480 1.29 -16.21 2.84
C ILE A 480 1.37 -16.59 4.31
N LEU A 481 0.73 -15.79 5.16
CA LEU A 481 0.81 -15.90 6.61
C LEU A 481 -0.29 -16.80 7.16
N HIS A 482 0.09 -17.65 8.12
CA HIS A 482 -0.81 -18.44 8.94
C HIS A 482 -0.28 -18.43 10.37
N PHE A 483 -1.12 -18.72 11.35
CA PHE A 483 -0.61 -19.04 12.69
C PHE A 483 -1.52 -19.99 13.45
N THR A 484 -0.93 -20.67 14.43
CA THR A 484 -1.65 -21.50 15.40
C THR A 484 -1.52 -20.86 16.77
N LEU A 485 -2.65 -20.70 17.47
CA LEU A 485 -2.67 -20.31 18.88
C LEU A 485 -2.82 -21.54 19.76
N ARG A 486 -1.92 -21.72 20.71
CA ARG A 486 -1.86 -22.87 21.62
C ARG A 486 -1.76 -22.41 23.07
N SER A 487 -2.48 -23.06 23.98
CA SER A 487 -2.26 -22.88 25.43
C SER A 487 -1.07 -23.74 25.88
N LEU A 488 -0.08 -23.15 26.54
CA LEU A 488 1.09 -23.89 27.03
C LEU A 488 0.76 -24.75 28.26
N GLY A 489 -0.15 -24.29 29.12
CA GLY A 489 -0.53 -25.04 30.33
C GLY A 489 -1.18 -26.39 30.02
N ASN A 490 -2.05 -26.43 29.01
CA ASN A 490 -2.82 -27.63 28.66
C ASN A 490 -2.36 -28.31 27.35
N ASN A 491 -1.38 -27.71 26.65
CA ASN A 491 -0.92 -28.09 25.30
C ASN A 491 -2.08 -28.23 24.28
N THR A 492 -3.15 -27.47 24.45
CA THR A 492 -4.34 -27.50 23.58
C THR A 492 -4.26 -26.42 22.51
N THR A 493 -4.56 -26.79 21.27
CA THR A 493 -4.74 -25.82 20.18
C THR A 493 -6.09 -25.13 20.35
N ILE A 494 -6.08 -23.80 20.38
CA ILE A 494 -7.28 -22.97 20.53
C ILE A 494 -7.86 -22.64 19.15
N CYS A 495 -7.01 -22.14 18.25
CA CYS A 495 -7.39 -21.86 16.88
C CYS A 495 -6.22 -22.00 15.92
N GLN A 496 -6.54 -22.26 14.66
CA GLN A 496 -5.63 -22.20 13.52
C GLN A 496 -6.18 -21.16 12.57
N VAL A 497 -5.38 -20.14 12.31
CA VAL A 497 -5.76 -19.00 11.48
C VAL A 497 -5.10 -19.15 10.12
N GLN A 498 -5.92 -19.04 9.09
CA GLN A 498 -5.53 -19.13 7.69
C GLN A 498 -6.23 -18.01 6.92
N PRO A 499 -5.61 -17.48 5.85
CA PRO A 499 -6.25 -16.46 5.04
C PRO A 499 -7.44 -17.06 4.27
N ILE A 500 -8.53 -16.31 4.17
CA ILE A 500 -9.73 -16.74 3.43
C ILE A 500 -9.47 -16.79 1.92
N HIS A 501 -8.64 -15.89 1.41
CA HIS A 501 -8.10 -15.93 0.06
C HIS A 501 -6.61 -15.60 0.09
N GLN A 502 -5.82 -16.22 -0.79
CA GLN A 502 -4.36 -16.08 -0.82
C GLN A 502 -3.87 -14.77 -1.47
N LEU A 503 -4.80 -13.91 -1.92
CA LEU A 503 -4.49 -12.66 -2.60
C LEU A 503 -4.32 -11.48 -1.63
N ASP A 504 -4.98 -11.50 -0.46
CA ASP A 504 -4.69 -10.58 0.63
C ASP A 504 -3.68 -11.24 1.56
N ARG A 505 -2.45 -10.73 1.50
CA ARG A 505 -1.27 -11.36 2.11
C ARG A 505 -0.76 -10.57 3.31
N ARG A 506 -1.25 -9.34 3.52
CA ARG A 506 -0.65 -8.40 4.47
C ARG A 506 -0.75 -8.88 5.91
N SER A 507 -1.90 -9.41 6.30
CA SER A 507 -2.11 -9.89 7.66
C SER A 507 -3.14 -11.01 7.76
N VAL A 508 -3.07 -11.75 8.87
CA VAL A 508 -4.11 -12.68 9.32
C VAL A 508 -4.41 -12.42 10.79
N ASN A 509 -5.66 -12.61 11.21
CA ASN A 509 -6.08 -12.30 12.57
C ASN A 509 -7.14 -13.26 13.12
N CYS A 510 -7.28 -13.25 14.44
CA CYS A 510 -8.43 -13.83 15.13
C CYS A 510 -8.84 -12.99 16.35
N GLU A 511 -10.15 -12.98 16.62
CA GLU A 511 -10.75 -12.43 17.83
C GLU A 511 -11.15 -13.59 18.76
N VAL A 512 -10.57 -13.66 19.95
CA VAL A 512 -10.77 -14.75 20.92
C VAL A 512 -10.83 -14.22 22.35
N THR A 513 -11.62 -14.87 23.21
CA THR A 513 -11.57 -14.62 24.66
C THR A 513 -10.57 -15.57 25.30
N LEU A 514 -9.56 -15.01 25.97
CA LEU A 514 -8.53 -15.79 26.66
C LEU A 514 -8.72 -15.71 28.17
N GLU A 515 -8.39 -16.80 28.87
CA GLU A 515 -8.29 -16.84 30.32
C GLU A 515 -6.88 -16.42 30.75
N PRO A 516 -6.64 -16.11 32.04
CA PRO A 516 -5.29 -15.87 32.52
C PRO A 516 -4.39 -17.09 32.29
N GLY A 517 -3.23 -16.88 31.69
CA GLY A 517 -2.30 -17.97 31.36
C GLY A 517 -1.28 -17.61 30.30
N VAL A 518 -0.43 -18.59 29.97
CA VAL A 518 0.60 -18.44 28.94
C VAL A 518 0.16 -19.18 27.68
N TYR A 519 0.23 -18.48 26.55
CA TYR A 519 -0.11 -19.01 25.25
C TYR A 519 1.05 -18.82 24.29
N GLU A 520 1.08 -19.65 23.27
CA GLU A 520 2.07 -19.61 22.21
C GLU A 520 1.37 -19.36 20.88
N VAL A 521 1.89 -18.40 20.12
CA VAL A 521 1.51 -18.12 18.74
C VAL A 521 2.62 -18.65 17.85
N ILE A 522 2.29 -19.64 17.03
CA ILE A 522 3.23 -20.34 16.15
C ILE A 522 2.96 -19.90 14.71
N PRO A 523 3.79 -19.02 14.14
CA PRO A 523 3.66 -18.63 12.73
C PRO A 523 3.89 -19.85 11.82
N LYS A 524 3.15 -19.93 10.72
CA LYS A 524 3.42 -20.82 9.60
C LYS A 524 3.38 -19.98 8.33
N ILE A 525 4.52 -19.86 7.67
CA ILE A 525 4.69 -18.99 6.51
C ILE A 525 4.95 -19.85 5.29
N ILE A 526 4.25 -19.56 4.20
CA ILE A 526 4.51 -20.12 2.88
C ILE A 526 5.15 -19.00 2.07
N ALA A 527 6.24 -19.30 1.36
CA ALA A 527 6.87 -18.38 0.43
C ALA A 527 6.74 -18.92 -0.99
N GLU A 528 6.42 -18.03 -1.92
CA GLU A 528 6.34 -18.30 -3.36
C GLU A 528 7.36 -17.38 -4.04
N ARG A 529 8.19 -17.94 -4.94
CA ARG A 529 9.11 -17.13 -5.74
C ARG A 529 8.44 -16.76 -7.05
N ASP A 530 8.46 -15.48 -7.37
CA ASP A 530 8.14 -14.96 -8.69
C ASP A 530 9.45 -14.63 -9.44
N GLU A 531 9.75 -15.41 -10.47
CA GLU A 531 10.96 -15.24 -11.29
C GLU A 531 10.85 -14.06 -12.28
N GLN A 532 9.65 -13.50 -12.48
CA GLN A 532 9.46 -12.29 -13.28
C GLN A 532 9.82 -11.03 -12.50
N CYS A 533 9.77 -11.10 -11.17
CA CYS A 533 10.20 -10.01 -10.31
C CYS A 533 11.73 -9.95 -10.24
N MET A 534 12.25 -8.72 -10.17
CA MET A 534 13.68 -8.47 -10.05
C MET A 534 14.16 -8.59 -8.59
N PRO A 535 15.35 -9.16 -8.34
CA PRO A 535 15.98 -9.08 -7.01
C PRO A 535 16.23 -7.63 -6.58
N VAL A 536 16.16 -7.37 -5.27
CA VAL A 536 16.29 -6.01 -4.71
C VAL A 536 17.63 -5.38 -5.08
N GLU A 537 18.72 -6.14 -4.97
CA GLU A 537 20.08 -5.70 -5.30
C GLU A 537 20.26 -5.28 -6.75
N GLU A 538 19.51 -5.88 -7.66
CA GLU A 538 19.55 -5.53 -9.09
C GLU A 538 18.71 -4.28 -9.36
N MET A 539 17.51 -4.19 -8.78
CA MET A 539 16.66 -3.00 -8.88
C MET A 539 17.39 -1.76 -8.36
N VAL A 540 18.03 -1.85 -7.18
CA VAL A 540 18.83 -0.74 -6.61
C VAL A 540 19.95 -0.30 -7.56
N ARG A 541 20.63 -1.26 -8.22
CA ARG A 541 21.72 -0.95 -9.16
C ARG A 541 21.23 -0.20 -10.39
N ILE A 542 20.07 -0.58 -10.93
CA ILE A 542 19.44 0.07 -12.08
C ILE A 542 18.94 1.45 -11.67
N ALA A 543 18.14 1.52 -10.61
CA ALA A 543 17.54 2.74 -10.09
C ALA A 543 18.56 3.81 -9.72
N ALA A 544 19.71 3.43 -9.17
CA ALA A 544 20.79 4.37 -8.84
C ALA A 544 21.35 5.10 -10.07
N ARG A 545 21.16 4.57 -11.28
CA ARG A 545 21.61 5.15 -12.54
C ARG A 545 20.47 5.84 -13.30
N THR A 546 19.28 5.26 -13.28
CA THR A 546 18.13 5.72 -14.09
C THR A 546 17.27 6.73 -13.35
N ASN A 547 17.02 6.53 -12.04
CA ASN A 547 16.18 7.41 -11.22
C ASN A 547 16.67 7.45 -9.76
N PRO A 548 17.81 8.13 -9.51
CA PRO A 548 18.41 8.16 -8.19
C PRO A 548 17.56 8.92 -7.16
N ASP A 549 16.66 9.80 -7.61
CA ASP A 549 15.85 10.64 -6.73
C ASP A 549 14.68 9.83 -6.15
N LYS A 550 13.95 9.08 -6.99
CA LYS A 550 12.95 8.12 -6.54
C LYS A 550 13.55 7.01 -5.69
N LEU A 551 14.74 6.51 -6.04
CA LEU A 551 15.45 5.54 -5.22
C LEU A 551 15.74 6.08 -3.81
N ARG A 552 16.15 7.34 -3.67
CA ARG A 552 16.37 7.95 -2.34
C ARG A 552 15.07 8.05 -1.55
N GLN A 553 13.96 8.43 -2.20
CA GLN A 553 12.65 8.52 -1.56
C GLN A 553 12.16 7.14 -1.07
N VAL A 554 12.06 6.16 -1.97
CA VAL A 554 11.55 4.81 -1.69
C VAL A 554 12.53 4.03 -0.81
N GLY A 555 13.83 4.13 -1.08
CA GLY A 555 14.87 3.46 -0.29
C GLY A 555 14.93 3.95 1.16
N LYS A 556 14.66 5.24 1.42
CA LYS A 556 14.54 5.75 2.80
C LYS A 556 13.42 5.04 3.55
N GLN A 557 12.25 4.89 2.92
CA GLN A 557 11.11 4.21 3.54
C GLN A 557 11.39 2.71 3.73
N TYR A 558 12.03 2.07 2.75
CA TYR A 558 12.45 0.67 2.83
C TYR A 558 13.33 0.43 4.06
N ASP A 559 14.38 1.22 4.23
CA ASP A 559 15.37 1.07 5.31
C ASP A 559 14.74 1.34 6.68
N LEU A 560 13.91 2.40 6.80
CA LEU A 560 13.19 2.74 8.03
C LEU A 560 12.31 1.58 8.52
N THR A 561 11.59 0.94 7.59
CA THR A 561 10.67 -0.13 7.95
C THR A 561 11.41 -1.44 8.22
N HIS A 562 12.41 -1.80 7.42
CA HIS A 562 13.16 -3.03 7.63
C HIS A 562 13.98 -2.99 8.93
N ALA A 563 14.30 -1.80 9.45
CA ALA A 563 14.92 -1.64 10.77
C ALA A 563 14.05 -2.17 11.93
N LYS A 564 12.71 -2.24 11.77
CA LYS A 564 11.79 -2.77 12.80
C LYS A 564 12.10 -4.22 13.21
N ALA A 565 12.75 -4.99 12.34
CA ALA A 565 13.10 -6.39 12.61
C ALA A 565 14.31 -6.57 13.56
N GLY A 566 14.84 -5.49 14.16
CA GLY A 566 15.87 -5.62 15.20
C GLY A 566 17.31 -5.73 14.69
N ALA A 567 17.53 -5.83 13.38
CA ALA A 567 18.83 -6.23 12.79
C ALA A 567 19.84 -5.09 12.55
N ILE A 568 19.66 -3.90 13.13
CA ILE A 568 20.45 -2.72 12.74
C ILE A 568 20.94 -1.91 13.96
N GLU A 569 22.25 -1.91 14.22
CA GLU A 569 22.93 -0.74 14.80
C GLU A 569 23.39 0.16 13.65
N VAL A 570 22.94 1.41 13.61
CA VAL A 570 23.56 2.43 12.75
C VAL A 570 24.74 3.02 13.51
N GLN A 571 25.96 2.55 13.25
CA GLN A 571 27.15 3.28 13.67
C GLN A 571 27.29 4.53 12.79
N LYS A 572 27.20 5.73 13.41
CA LYS A 572 27.60 6.99 12.75
C LYS A 572 29.01 6.81 12.19
N ALA A 573 29.25 7.32 10.98
CA ALA A 573 30.59 7.35 10.41
C ALA A 573 31.52 8.15 11.35
N CYS A 574 32.32 7.43 12.13
CA CYS A 574 33.34 8.03 12.96
C CYS A 574 34.37 8.68 12.02
N HIS A 575 34.55 10.00 12.16
CA HIS A 575 35.66 10.71 11.55
C HIS A 575 36.95 10.30 12.27
N GLY A 576 37.51 9.16 11.87
CA GLY A 576 38.79 8.65 12.35
C GLY A 576 39.82 8.69 11.24
N VAL A 577 40.31 9.88 10.92
CA VAL A 577 41.60 10.00 10.23
C VAL A 577 42.67 9.89 11.31
N GLU A 578 43.31 8.74 11.44
CA GLU A 578 44.74 8.64 11.76
C GLU A 578 45.23 7.19 11.74
N SER A 579 46.45 7.03 11.23
CA SER A 579 47.27 5.82 11.23
C SER A 579 46.87 4.69 10.27
N LEU A 580 47.35 4.80 9.03
CA LEU A 580 48.14 3.76 8.33
C LEU A 580 48.66 4.34 7.00
N ARG A 581 49.68 5.19 7.10
CA ARG A 581 50.59 5.46 5.98
C ARG A 581 52.00 5.14 6.45
N SER A 582 52.39 3.89 6.25
CA SER A 582 53.81 3.51 6.21
C SER A 582 54.00 2.48 5.12
N GLY A 583 54.75 2.87 4.09
CA GLY A 583 55.34 1.97 3.12
C GLY A 583 54.48 1.76 1.86
N LEU A 584 54.72 2.57 0.84
CA LEU A 584 55.51 2.11 -0.30
C LEU A 584 55.74 3.28 -1.28
N SER A 585 56.98 3.34 -1.73
CA SER A 585 57.65 4.38 -2.50
C SER A 585 57.16 4.51 -3.94
N ALA A 586 57.12 5.75 -4.43
CA ALA A 586 57.06 6.08 -5.85
C ALA A 586 58.31 5.61 -6.62
N PRO A 587 58.20 5.43 -7.94
CA PRO A 587 58.96 6.28 -8.87
C PRO A 587 58.03 6.97 -9.89
N SER A 588 58.07 8.30 -9.98
CA SER A 588 58.79 9.11 -11.00
C SER A 588 58.28 8.88 -12.43
N GLU A 589 57.42 9.76 -12.96
CA GLU A 589 57.74 11.00 -13.67
C GLU A 589 57.80 10.80 -15.20
N ILE A 590 57.10 11.68 -15.94
CA ILE A 590 57.44 12.28 -17.25
C ILE A 590 56.39 12.16 -18.38
N ARG A 591 55.96 13.36 -18.78
CA ARG A 591 55.48 13.88 -20.10
C ARG A 591 54.07 13.56 -20.58
N GLY A 592 53.28 14.63 -20.62
CA GLY A 592 52.14 14.77 -21.52
C GLY A 592 52.52 15.07 -22.97
N ARG A 593 51.48 15.00 -23.81
CA ARG A 593 51.30 15.81 -25.02
C ARG A 593 49.83 15.79 -25.40
N SER A 594 49.27 16.98 -25.61
CA SER A 594 48.02 17.18 -26.33
C SER A 594 48.25 17.09 -27.85
N VAL A 595 47.16 16.96 -28.60
CA VAL A 595 46.71 17.87 -29.69
C VAL A 595 45.88 17.11 -30.74
N ALA A 596 44.81 17.78 -31.16
CA ALA A 596 44.12 17.78 -32.46
C ALA A 596 42.82 17.00 -32.61
N ASP A 597 41.75 17.81 -32.59
CA ASP A 597 40.55 17.77 -33.42
C ASP A 597 40.79 17.30 -34.87
N ALA A 598 39.79 16.60 -35.41
CA ALA A 598 39.43 16.68 -36.83
C ALA A 598 37.93 16.38 -36.99
N SER A 599 37.17 17.45 -37.20
CA SER A 599 35.83 17.46 -37.78
C SER A 599 35.86 17.05 -39.27
N GLY A 600 34.91 16.22 -39.71
CA GLY A 600 34.71 15.89 -41.11
C GLY A 600 33.28 15.42 -41.37
N SER A 601 32.52 16.27 -42.05
CA SER A 601 31.12 16.13 -42.48
C SER A 601 30.98 15.39 -43.82
N GLY A 602 29.83 14.73 -44.05
CA GLY A 602 29.30 14.31 -45.35
C GLY A 602 28.44 13.03 -45.24
N LEU A 603 27.11 13.13 -45.22
CA LEU A 603 26.14 13.15 -46.35
C LEU A 603 25.65 11.74 -46.77
N GLU A 604 24.40 11.49 -46.43
CA GLU A 604 23.31 10.71 -47.07
C GLU A 604 23.61 9.51 -47.99
N THR A 605 22.97 8.37 -47.69
CA THR A 605 22.11 7.62 -48.63
C THR A 605 21.18 6.65 -47.89
N GLU A 606 19.92 6.62 -48.33
CA GLU A 606 18.84 5.68 -47.97
C GLU A 606 19.16 4.24 -48.40
N SER A 607 18.72 3.24 -47.61
CA SER A 607 17.63 2.29 -47.96
C SER A 607 17.72 0.96 -47.19
N ASP A 608 16.54 0.40 -46.97
CA ASP A 608 16.20 -1.02 -46.76
C ASP A 608 16.23 -1.61 -45.34
N THR A 609 15.02 -1.61 -44.78
CA THR A 609 14.34 -2.76 -44.16
C THR A 609 15.19 -3.97 -43.83
N ASP A 610 15.30 -4.27 -42.53
CA ASP A 610 15.11 -5.64 -42.05
C ASP A 610 14.43 -5.62 -40.68
N SER A 611 13.27 -6.26 -40.67
CA SER A 611 12.48 -6.63 -39.52
C SER A 611 13.16 -7.81 -38.83
N ASP A 612 13.89 -7.57 -37.75
CA ASP A 612 14.39 -8.63 -36.87
C ASP A 612 14.04 -8.34 -35.41
N SER A 613 12.99 -9.02 -34.97
CA SER A 613 12.76 -9.59 -33.64
C SER A 613 13.24 -8.81 -32.41
N GLU A 614 12.28 -8.21 -31.69
CA GLU A 614 12.36 -7.79 -30.28
C GLU A 614 12.50 -8.96 -29.27
N ALA A 615 13.31 -9.98 -29.57
CA ALA A 615 13.43 -11.19 -28.73
C ALA A 615 14.80 -11.37 -28.05
N GLU A 616 15.74 -10.43 -28.17
CA GLU A 616 17.11 -10.59 -27.63
C GLU A 616 17.56 -9.48 -26.66
N ARG A 617 16.74 -9.14 -25.67
CA ARG A 617 17.19 -8.30 -24.53
C ARG A 617 16.83 -8.86 -23.15
N TYR A 618 16.97 -10.16 -22.92
CA TYR A 618 17.10 -10.73 -21.57
C TYR A 618 17.88 -12.05 -21.61
N ASN A 619 19.17 -11.98 -21.91
CA ASN A 619 20.11 -13.07 -21.64
C ASN A 619 21.26 -12.53 -20.79
N GLY A 620 20.90 -12.01 -19.61
CA GLY A 620 21.81 -11.98 -18.47
C GLY A 620 21.91 -13.39 -17.91
N SER A 621 23.12 -13.84 -17.61
CA SER A 621 23.45 -15.15 -17.07
C SER A 621 22.43 -15.65 -16.04
N SER A 622 21.81 -16.81 -16.31
CA SER A 622 21.13 -17.64 -15.32
C SER A 622 22.15 -18.12 -14.28
N GLU A 623 22.57 -17.22 -13.39
CA GLU A 623 23.18 -17.64 -12.13
C GLU A 623 22.10 -18.39 -11.36
N LYS A 624 22.41 -19.63 -10.95
CA LYS A 624 21.50 -20.49 -10.19
C LYS A 624 21.12 -19.80 -8.87
N GLN A 625 19.98 -19.12 -8.84
CA GLN A 625 19.53 -18.39 -7.66
C GLN A 625 19.06 -19.36 -6.57
N GLN A 626 19.76 -19.35 -5.44
CA GLN A 626 19.43 -20.14 -4.25
C GLN A 626 18.11 -19.71 -3.63
N TRP A 627 17.38 -20.64 -3.02
CA TRP A 627 16.25 -20.37 -2.13
C TRP A 627 16.69 -19.57 -0.92
N ASN A 628 16.22 -18.33 -0.86
CA ASN A 628 16.64 -17.31 0.11
C ASN A 628 15.43 -16.53 0.65
N ALA A 629 14.33 -17.23 0.91
CA ALA A 629 13.11 -16.59 1.40
C ALA A 629 13.27 -16.18 2.88
N VAL A 630 13.14 -14.88 3.15
CA VAL A 630 13.16 -14.30 4.49
C VAL A 630 12.01 -13.30 4.62
N CYS A 631 11.20 -13.47 5.65
CA CYS A 631 10.00 -12.65 5.91
C CYS A 631 10.17 -11.90 7.22
N ILE A 632 9.80 -10.61 7.23
CA ILE A 632 9.70 -9.82 8.45
C ILE A 632 8.24 -9.86 8.89
N ILE A 633 8.01 -10.39 10.09
CA ILE A 633 6.66 -10.55 10.65
C ILE A 633 6.52 -9.80 11.97
N GLY A 634 5.34 -9.24 12.19
CA GLY A 634 4.94 -8.53 13.39
C GLY A 634 3.74 -9.20 14.04
N LEU A 635 3.86 -9.55 15.31
CA LEU A 635 2.71 -9.93 16.13
C LEU A 635 2.19 -8.69 16.86
N ARG A 636 0.94 -8.32 16.59
CA ARG A 636 0.20 -7.25 17.27
C ARG A 636 -0.96 -7.87 18.05
N ILE A 637 -1.08 -7.51 19.33
CA ILE A 637 -2.15 -7.95 20.22
C ILE A 637 -2.88 -6.72 20.75
N LEU A 638 -4.20 -6.71 20.57
CA LEU A 638 -5.08 -5.70 21.14
C LEU A 638 -5.91 -6.37 22.24
N SER A 639 -5.90 -5.80 23.45
CA SER A 639 -6.69 -6.31 24.58
C SER A 639 -7.37 -5.21 25.38
N GLN A 640 -8.54 -5.55 25.93
CA GLN A 640 -9.24 -4.73 26.93
C GLN A 640 -8.65 -5.05 28.32
N GLY A 641 -7.72 -4.22 28.79
CA GLY A 641 -7.01 -4.41 30.06
C GLY A 641 -5.48 -4.55 29.90
N ALA A 642 -4.74 -4.12 30.93
CA ALA A 642 -3.31 -3.78 30.84
C ALA A 642 -2.31 -4.94 30.96
N GLY A 643 -2.77 -6.18 30.86
CA GLY A 643 -1.98 -7.33 31.32
C GLY A 643 -1.51 -8.29 30.24
N ILE A 644 -1.04 -7.81 29.07
CA ILE A 644 -0.45 -8.68 28.05
C ILE A 644 0.99 -8.29 27.76
N SER A 645 1.90 -9.26 27.82
CA SER A 645 3.29 -9.12 27.39
C SER A 645 3.63 -10.12 26.29
N ILE A 646 4.43 -9.70 25.31
CA ILE A 646 4.92 -10.54 24.21
C ILE A 646 6.42 -10.78 24.40
N THR A 647 6.82 -12.04 24.34
CA THR A 647 8.23 -12.51 24.36
C THR A 647 8.47 -13.47 23.20
N ASN A 648 9.71 -13.62 22.74
CA ASN A 648 10.05 -14.65 21.76
C ASN A 648 10.52 -15.91 22.47
N SER A 649 10.30 -17.07 21.88
CA SER A 649 10.82 -18.34 22.41
C SER A 649 12.35 -18.42 22.43
N GLY A 650 13.05 -17.60 21.64
CA GLY A 650 14.52 -17.50 21.67
C GLY A 650 15.09 -16.58 22.78
N ASP A 651 14.25 -15.77 23.42
CA ASP A 651 14.65 -14.86 24.51
C ASP A 651 14.40 -15.46 25.92
N LEU A 652 13.76 -16.64 25.97
CA LEU A 652 13.47 -17.45 27.17
C LEU A 652 14.47 -18.59 27.27
#